data_AF-A0A842UL79-F1
#
_entry.id   AF-A0A842UL79-F1
#
_cell.length_a   1.000
_cell.length_b   1.000
_cell.length_c   1.000
_cell.angle_alpha   90.00
_cell.angle_beta   90.00
_cell.angle_gamma   90.00
#
_symmetry.space_group_name_H-M   'P 1'
#
loop_
_entity.id
_entity.type
_entity.pdbx_description
1 polymer ?
#
loop_
_entity_poly.entity_id
_entity_poly.type
_entity_poly.pdbx_seq_one_letter_code
_entity_poly.pdbx_strand_id
1 'polypeptide(L)'
;MKQKKGVFFSTDALMALSVIMLTMLIVVPFVLYAPKEKYIESDLIEVMSTLKIGDINDSYVEKLIKNGNITDLNDTILEQIGKLYIENINISINLSKTILNYVNISDNSSNIGIWCQGELLASKNISAYKNAETINIERKIISGIQNNTNFSSVTGYSGRAYLSSKAFTEHFYFGGYIGDGNISLIFNISGNATDAWFEVAVNNPFDIYINGNFSGSYPNSTEFTPVKRNLTAYAQEHFQEGENLIEFIGNNLYIAGGYIKVLYTSENLTNGNGKYNFPGVEGIINVYDSFYIPSNLTEMNISLHMNTSFEAFLTIGNVTVFNGSTNDEEYINRNDSTLSSKLNYSELSGKTVPIRLGLKNVSYGVDRKVDVFSVTDISGSMDDGCGWGCNEFSCTSCNSNCPICEAKNATKVLIDIILNATGNNIGLVGYESSAENDDFHNLTDDNESLINHMYTQWDANGGTCICCGINKAVQEFNSNYQRILCKKCNEGIVAYYKFEDNVLDSSGRGNDGNSNGNPVYVDGTEDKGIELDGNDWIGVPDTDDINTDTHAKRTIIAWFNVTDKDIADKQVIYEEGGGSRGLNIYIYQGKLFVGGWNEPAGESNWQGTWLNTSSINNNQWHQVALVLNGTSSLENEVFKGYIDGVEFSNGSGSQLWDHGGDIQIGRNEGTKFHDGDDNSDGEYFTGVIDEIKIYNRVLNATEIQGIPLSNVCGDGWKNSTEDCDDGNNDNFDGCNENCSLEKRYWSMVVMSDGHATTRCNNAQSDFNDDGSVDEEDDAIQASCDAYSDYGIEVHSVGFGSGADENLLKNISECGNGLYNHSDVGNLEKIYQEIANRILKASYFEQTVNATEGVKTFLYPDSYIKFNYTIPKIKSGLYVTVERLFEDNQTGNFSVPFGYDIVEATAISYSGPRWTSLLRINNSVDDAVFYNLSDYKKEYIKLGDPYAIKIPLDLINKTSLNIINLLTGVSHSNQTVGSVSNKIIYTLLKGMISYSSISAYAEGCEWFIQFEDDTNTTMKVPYDYSKEKDCYYNETSIMYDENDAIQEAVFKLLESLDFDSDGKVNSKFTDQDLVIGYSEVIGIPFGYSVDMEVRSWS
;
A
#
# COMPACT_ATOMS: atom_id res chain seq x y z
N MET A 1 62.76 -0.06 3.25
CA MET A 1 61.34 -0.38 2.94
C MET A 1 61.15 -1.43 1.83
N LYS A 2 62.16 -2.21 1.39
CA LYS A 2 61.97 -3.27 0.37
C LYS A 2 61.61 -4.66 0.93
N GLN A 3 61.76 -4.91 2.23
CA GLN A 3 61.42 -6.21 2.84
C GLN A 3 59.95 -6.36 3.27
N LYS A 4 59.16 -5.28 3.34
CA LYS A 4 57.75 -5.36 3.78
C LYS A 4 56.76 -5.84 2.70
N LYS A 5 57.12 -5.75 1.42
CA LYS A 5 56.24 -6.18 0.30
C LYS A 5 56.30 -7.69 0.01
N GLY A 6 57.44 -8.33 0.28
CA GLY A 6 57.58 -9.79 0.12
C GLY A 6 56.75 -10.57 1.15
N VAL A 7 56.72 -10.10 2.40
CA VAL A 7 55.93 -10.72 3.46
C VAL A 7 54.44 -10.68 3.14
N PHE A 8 53.93 -9.56 2.62
CA PHE A 8 52.51 -9.42 2.25
C PHE A 8 52.09 -10.37 1.13
N PHE A 9 52.91 -10.52 0.09
CA PHE A 9 52.63 -11.45 -1.01
C PHE A 9 52.71 -12.91 -0.55
N SER A 10 53.65 -13.24 0.34
CA SER A 10 53.75 -14.59 0.91
C SER A 10 52.59 -14.90 1.85
N THR A 11 52.07 -13.93 2.60
CA THR A 11 50.90 -14.13 3.46
C THR A 11 49.60 -14.27 2.68
N ASP A 12 49.40 -13.49 1.61
CA ASP A 12 48.23 -13.64 0.73
C ASP A 12 48.24 -15.00 0.02
N ALA A 13 49.41 -15.44 -0.45
CA ALA A 13 49.55 -16.77 -1.04
C ALA A 13 49.27 -17.89 -0.01
N LEU A 14 49.69 -17.71 1.25
CA LEU A 14 49.42 -18.69 2.31
C LEU A 14 47.95 -18.70 2.72
N MET A 15 47.30 -17.53 2.79
CA MET A 15 45.87 -17.42 3.06
C MET A 15 45.05 -18.04 1.94
N ALA A 16 45.37 -17.74 0.67
CA ALA A 16 44.74 -18.37 -0.48
C ALA A 16 44.93 -19.91 -0.47
N LEU A 17 46.16 -20.39 -0.18
CA LEU A 17 46.42 -21.82 -0.08
C LEU A 17 45.64 -22.46 1.07
N SER A 18 45.51 -21.78 2.20
CA SER A 18 44.74 -22.28 3.35
C SER A 18 43.23 -22.31 3.09
N VAL A 19 42.70 -21.33 2.37
CA VAL A 19 41.29 -21.33 1.92
C VAL A 19 41.06 -22.46 0.93
N ILE A 20 41.97 -22.68 -0.03
CA ILE A 20 41.90 -23.81 -0.97
C ILE A 20 41.99 -25.15 -0.24
N MET A 21 42.82 -25.27 0.80
CA MET A 21 42.93 -26.50 1.58
C MET A 21 41.70 -26.73 2.45
N LEU A 22 41.12 -25.67 3.02
CA LEU A 22 39.89 -25.73 3.81
C LEU A 22 38.68 -26.07 2.94
N THR A 23 38.58 -25.49 1.74
CA THR A 23 37.55 -25.87 0.76
C THR A 23 37.73 -27.30 0.29
N MET A 24 38.95 -27.78 0.04
CA MET A 24 39.17 -29.22 -0.22
C MET A 24 38.76 -30.08 0.98
N LEU A 25 39.07 -29.70 2.22
CA LEU A 25 38.69 -30.46 3.42
C LEU A 25 37.18 -30.47 3.69
N ILE A 26 36.44 -29.44 3.25
CA ILE A 26 34.98 -29.34 3.41
C ILE A 26 34.23 -29.99 2.24
N VAL A 27 34.77 -29.93 1.02
CA VAL A 27 34.14 -30.50 -0.19
C VAL A 27 34.36 -32.01 -0.30
N VAL A 28 35.51 -32.53 0.15
CA VAL A 28 35.88 -33.95 0.00
C VAL A 28 35.00 -34.93 0.80
N PRO A 29 34.46 -34.64 2.00
CA PRO A 29 33.62 -35.61 2.70
C PRO A 29 32.16 -35.69 2.19
N PHE A 30 31.72 -34.76 1.34
CA PHE A 30 30.32 -34.68 0.87
C PHE A 30 30.08 -35.18 -0.56
N VAL A 31 31.13 -35.63 -1.26
CA VAL A 31 30.93 -36.52 -2.40
C VAL A 31 30.77 -37.92 -1.84
N LEU A 32 29.54 -38.44 -1.85
CA LEU A 32 29.32 -39.89 -1.74
C LEU A 32 30.00 -40.54 -2.96
N TYR A 33 31.28 -40.84 -2.81
CA TYR A 33 32.03 -41.68 -3.73
C TYR A 33 31.46 -43.09 -3.58
N ALA A 34 30.50 -43.44 -4.44
CA ALA A 34 30.28 -44.85 -4.71
C ALA A 34 31.62 -45.39 -5.24
N PRO A 35 32.26 -46.38 -4.56
CA PRO A 35 33.42 -47.01 -5.15
C PRO A 35 32.96 -47.65 -6.46
N LYS A 36 33.45 -47.14 -7.60
CA LYS A 36 33.31 -47.83 -8.88
C LYS A 36 34.01 -49.18 -8.68
N GLU A 37 33.25 -50.26 -8.54
CA GLU A 37 33.82 -51.60 -8.47
C GLU A 37 34.71 -51.78 -9.72
N LYS A 38 35.98 -52.09 -9.50
CA LYS A 38 36.95 -52.25 -10.60
C LYS A 38 36.71 -53.62 -11.22
N TYR A 39 36.03 -53.64 -12.35
CA TYR A 39 35.81 -54.86 -13.09
C TYR A 39 36.82 -55.00 -14.24
N ILE A 40 37.30 -56.23 -14.43
CA ILE A 40 38.38 -56.57 -15.35
C ILE A 40 38.05 -56.26 -16.82
N GLU A 41 36.77 -56.30 -17.21
CA GLU A 41 36.30 -55.95 -18.55
C GLU A 41 36.42 -54.45 -18.85
N SER A 42 36.16 -53.60 -17.85
CA SER A 42 36.26 -52.15 -17.97
C SER A 42 37.73 -51.72 -18.08
N ASP A 43 38.57 -52.27 -17.20
CA ASP A 43 40.03 -52.06 -17.23
C ASP A 43 40.64 -52.53 -18.57
N LEU A 44 40.18 -53.69 -19.08
CA LEU A 44 40.70 -54.23 -20.34
C LEU A 44 40.27 -53.40 -21.55
N ILE A 45 39.01 -52.96 -21.64
CA ILE A 45 38.59 -52.05 -22.72
C ILE A 45 39.36 -50.73 -22.66
N GLU A 46 39.58 -50.19 -21.46
CA GLU A 46 40.30 -48.93 -21.30
C GLU A 46 41.77 -49.06 -21.76
N VAL A 47 42.46 -50.12 -21.32
CA VAL A 47 43.84 -50.44 -21.75
C VAL A 47 43.90 -50.66 -23.26
N MET A 48 42.98 -51.44 -23.83
CA MET A 48 42.98 -51.70 -25.28
C MET A 48 42.71 -50.42 -26.08
N SER A 49 41.94 -49.49 -25.52
CA SER A 49 41.60 -48.23 -26.19
C SER A 49 42.63 -47.11 -26.02
N THR A 50 43.71 -47.36 -25.27
CA THR A 50 44.75 -46.35 -24.99
C THR A 50 46.14 -46.84 -25.36
N LEU A 51 46.43 -48.13 -25.18
CA LEU A 51 47.72 -48.73 -25.52
C LEU A 51 47.83 -48.88 -27.04
N LYS A 52 48.92 -48.35 -27.60
CA LYS A 52 49.20 -48.42 -29.04
C LYS A 52 49.76 -49.79 -29.41
N ILE A 53 49.41 -50.27 -30.59
CA ILE A 53 49.86 -51.58 -31.06
C ILE A 53 51.38 -51.63 -31.25
N GLY A 54 52.01 -50.51 -31.61
CA GLY A 54 53.46 -50.39 -31.73
C GLY A 54 54.23 -50.52 -30.41
N ASP A 55 53.55 -50.34 -29.28
CA ASP A 55 54.15 -50.43 -27.95
C ASP A 55 54.13 -51.87 -27.38
N ILE A 56 53.54 -52.83 -28.10
CA ILE A 56 53.46 -54.24 -27.68
C ILE A 56 54.68 -55.02 -28.14
N ASN A 57 55.45 -55.49 -27.17
CA ASN A 57 56.57 -56.41 -27.39
C ASN A 57 56.09 -57.87 -27.38
N ASP A 58 55.45 -58.30 -28.48
CA ASP A 58 55.03 -59.69 -28.70
C ASP A 58 55.48 -60.21 -30.08
N SER A 59 55.97 -61.45 -30.11
CA SER A 59 56.50 -62.08 -31.32
C SER A 59 55.47 -62.21 -32.47
N TYR A 60 54.17 -62.30 -32.16
CA TYR A 60 53.11 -62.33 -33.16
C TYR A 60 52.83 -60.94 -33.72
N VAL A 61 52.81 -59.91 -32.87
CA VAL A 61 52.61 -58.50 -33.29
C VAL A 61 53.77 -58.04 -34.17
N GLU A 62 55.02 -58.33 -33.80
CA GLU A 62 56.19 -58.03 -34.63
C GLU A 62 56.13 -58.68 -36.02
N LYS A 63 55.58 -59.91 -36.10
CA LYS A 63 55.39 -60.63 -37.36
C LYS A 63 54.32 -59.98 -38.23
N LEU A 64 53.22 -59.48 -37.65
CA LEU A 64 52.17 -58.77 -38.37
C LEU A 64 52.66 -57.43 -38.92
N ILE A 65 53.48 -56.70 -38.16
CA ILE A 65 54.13 -55.46 -38.62
C ILE A 65 55.05 -55.76 -39.80
N LYS A 66 55.93 -56.77 -39.66
CA LYS A 66 56.90 -57.13 -40.72
C LYS A 66 56.24 -57.61 -42.02
N ASN A 67 55.09 -58.28 -41.92
CA ASN A 67 54.34 -58.77 -43.06
C ASN A 67 53.45 -57.69 -43.71
N GLY A 68 53.41 -56.46 -43.15
CA GLY A 68 52.57 -55.37 -43.65
C GLY A 68 51.08 -55.52 -43.33
N ASN A 69 50.72 -56.41 -42.40
CA ASN A 69 49.34 -56.56 -41.92
C ASN A 69 48.98 -55.49 -40.86
N ILE A 70 49.99 -54.93 -40.19
CA ILE A 70 49.86 -53.73 -39.34
C ILE A 70 50.74 -52.67 -39.98
N THR A 71 50.14 -51.58 -40.41
CA THR A 71 50.84 -50.49 -41.13
C THR A 71 50.93 -49.21 -40.31
N ASP A 72 49.93 -48.93 -39.46
CA ASP A 72 49.96 -47.83 -38.51
C ASP A 72 50.27 -48.34 -37.09
N LEU A 73 51.43 -47.95 -36.58
CA LEU A 73 51.88 -48.34 -35.24
C LEU A 73 51.24 -47.49 -34.13
N ASN A 74 50.60 -46.37 -34.49
CA ASN A 74 49.91 -45.49 -33.54
C ASN A 74 48.47 -45.91 -33.25
N ASP A 75 47.91 -46.84 -34.02
CA ASP A 75 46.60 -47.41 -33.74
C ASP A 75 46.59 -48.02 -32.34
N THR A 76 45.52 -47.78 -31.60
CA THR A 76 45.27 -48.48 -30.34
C THR A 76 45.02 -49.96 -30.62
N ILE A 77 45.21 -50.81 -29.62
CA ILE A 77 44.91 -52.25 -29.73
C ILE A 77 43.48 -52.48 -30.20
N LEU A 78 42.54 -51.71 -29.63
CA LEU A 78 41.12 -51.80 -29.96
C LEU A 78 40.89 -51.43 -31.44
N GLU A 79 41.47 -50.33 -31.92
CA GLU A 79 41.37 -49.89 -33.32
C GLU A 79 41.99 -50.90 -34.28
N GLN A 80 43.15 -51.45 -33.93
CA GLN A 80 43.84 -52.41 -34.77
C GLN A 80 43.09 -53.75 -34.87
N ILE A 81 42.47 -54.22 -33.78
CA ILE A 81 41.60 -55.41 -33.79
C ILE A 81 40.36 -55.16 -34.65
N GLY A 82 39.74 -53.97 -34.55
CA GLY A 82 38.60 -53.57 -35.38
C GLY A 82 38.95 -53.49 -36.87
N LYS A 83 40.11 -52.91 -37.22
CA LYS A 83 40.64 -52.87 -38.59
C LYS A 83 40.85 -54.28 -39.16
N LEU A 84 41.55 -55.13 -38.40
CA LEU A 84 41.80 -56.51 -38.82
C LEU A 84 40.53 -57.36 -38.86
N TYR A 85 39.50 -57.05 -38.07
CA TYR A 85 38.23 -57.78 -38.12
C TYR A 85 37.58 -57.64 -39.50
N ILE A 86 37.62 -56.43 -40.05
CA ILE A 86 37.07 -56.11 -41.36
C ILE A 86 37.98 -56.62 -42.49
N GLU A 87 39.31 -56.50 -42.34
CA GLU A 87 40.27 -56.89 -43.39
C GLU A 87 40.53 -58.40 -43.46
N ASN A 88 40.71 -59.05 -42.30
CA ASN A 88 41.00 -60.47 -42.16
C ASN A 88 40.69 -60.98 -40.75
N ILE A 89 39.45 -61.41 -40.55
CA ILE A 89 38.95 -61.91 -39.27
C ILE A 89 39.86 -62.94 -38.58
N ASN A 90 40.56 -63.81 -39.33
CA ASN A 90 41.47 -64.80 -38.76
C ASN A 90 42.69 -64.17 -38.07
N ILE A 91 43.20 -63.05 -38.62
CA ILE A 91 44.29 -62.31 -37.99
C ILE A 91 43.77 -61.56 -36.77
N SER A 92 42.58 -60.97 -36.85
CA SER A 92 41.91 -60.30 -35.71
C SER A 92 41.66 -61.25 -34.54
N ILE A 93 41.17 -62.47 -34.80
CA ILE A 93 40.99 -63.54 -33.81
C ILE A 93 42.32 -63.87 -33.12
N ASN A 94 43.39 -64.06 -33.90
CA ASN A 94 44.68 -64.44 -33.34
C ASN A 94 45.32 -63.29 -32.55
N LEU A 95 45.18 -62.04 -33.02
CA LEU A 95 45.63 -60.86 -32.29
C LEU A 95 44.86 -60.73 -30.96
N SER A 96 43.54 -60.87 -30.99
CA SER A 96 42.69 -60.83 -29.79
C SER A 96 43.09 -61.92 -28.76
N LYS A 97 43.43 -63.13 -29.24
CA LYS A 97 43.99 -64.20 -28.37
C LYS A 97 45.33 -63.81 -27.75
N THR A 98 46.22 -63.22 -28.54
CA THR A 98 47.52 -62.73 -28.06
C THR A 98 47.33 -61.69 -26.95
N ILE A 99 46.40 -60.73 -27.14
CA ILE A 99 46.10 -59.71 -26.12
C ILE A 99 45.56 -60.33 -24.83
N LEU A 100 44.62 -61.28 -24.92
CA LEU A 100 44.07 -61.97 -23.74
C LEU A 100 45.12 -62.83 -22.99
N ASN A 101 46.22 -63.24 -23.62
CA ASN A 101 47.28 -63.96 -22.90
C ASN A 101 47.96 -63.11 -21.83
N TYR A 102 48.02 -61.79 -22.01
CA TYR A 102 48.59 -60.85 -21.05
C TYR A 102 47.67 -60.55 -19.86
N VAL A 103 46.39 -60.91 -19.93
CA VAL A 103 45.41 -60.71 -18.85
C VAL A 103 45.54 -61.86 -17.84
N ASN A 104 46.01 -61.58 -16.62
CA ASN A 104 46.16 -62.61 -15.59
C ASN A 104 44.87 -62.74 -14.76
N ILE A 105 44.16 -63.85 -14.94
CA ILE A 105 42.92 -64.14 -14.20
C ILE A 105 43.29 -65.12 -13.08
N SER A 106 43.28 -64.66 -11.83
CA SER A 106 43.75 -65.43 -10.67
C SER A 106 42.76 -66.48 -10.17
N ASP A 107 41.51 -66.45 -10.64
CA ASP A 107 40.45 -67.37 -10.21
C ASP A 107 39.91 -68.18 -11.41
N ASN A 108 39.78 -69.50 -11.25
CA ASN A 108 39.33 -70.41 -12.34
C ASN A 108 37.82 -70.30 -12.62
N SER A 109 37.11 -69.42 -11.90
CA SER A 109 35.66 -69.19 -11.95
C SER A 109 35.26 -68.04 -12.88
N SER A 110 36.17 -67.11 -13.22
CA SER A 110 35.86 -65.96 -14.08
C SER A 110 36.36 -66.20 -15.50
N ASN A 111 35.47 -66.07 -16.47
CA ASN A 111 35.77 -66.11 -17.88
C ASN A 111 35.78 -64.69 -18.43
N ILE A 112 36.62 -64.43 -19.44
CA ILE A 112 36.64 -63.16 -20.16
C ILE A 112 36.76 -63.40 -21.66
N GLY A 113 36.17 -62.52 -22.45
CA GLY A 113 36.29 -62.58 -23.91
C GLY A 113 36.16 -61.23 -24.57
N ILE A 114 36.66 -61.18 -25.80
CA ILE A 114 36.60 -60.02 -26.69
C ILE A 114 35.64 -60.35 -27.82
N TRP A 115 34.61 -59.52 -27.97
CA TRP A 115 33.64 -59.58 -29.05
C TRP A 115 33.78 -58.37 -29.95
N CYS A 116 33.42 -58.57 -31.21
CA CYS A 116 33.43 -57.56 -32.24
C CYS A 116 32.17 -57.76 -33.10
N GLN A 117 31.29 -56.75 -33.17
CA GLN A 117 29.99 -56.84 -33.86
C GLN A 117 29.14 -58.05 -33.40
N GLY A 118 29.21 -58.36 -32.11
CA GLY A 118 28.51 -59.51 -31.51
C GLY A 118 29.14 -60.88 -31.77
N GLU A 119 30.24 -60.96 -32.54
CA GLU A 119 30.99 -62.20 -32.79
C GLU A 119 32.16 -62.37 -31.81
N LEU A 120 32.31 -63.56 -31.21
CA LEU A 120 33.39 -63.85 -30.26
C LEU A 120 34.73 -64.01 -31.00
N LEU A 121 35.68 -63.12 -30.75
CA LEU A 121 37.01 -63.19 -31.35
C LEU A 121 37.97 -64.07 -30.53
N ALA A 122 37.97 -63.91 -29.22
CA ALA A 122 38.84 -64.65 -28.31
C ALA A 122 38.25 -64.71 -26.90
N SER A 123 38.49 -65.81 -26.18
CA SER A 123 38.14 -65.95 -24.77
C SER A 123 39.21 -66.69 -23.98
N LYS A 124 39.19 -66.52 -22.65
CA LYS A 124 40.07 -67.19 -21.69
C LYS A 124 39.22 -67.78 -20.55
N ASN A 125 39.51 -69.05 -20.22
CA ASN A 125 38.68 -70.00 -19.44
C ASN A 125 37.38 -70.44 -20.18
N ILE A 126 36.92 -71.68 -19.96
CA ILE A 126 35.89 -72.35 -20.79
C ILE A 126 34.76 -72.92 -19.92
N SER A 127 33.80 -72.08 -19.54
CA SER A 127 32.41 -72.51 -19.41
C SER A 127 31.59 -71.96 -20.59
N ALA A 128 30.60 -72.71 -21.07
CA ALA A 128 29.77 -72.25 -22.18
C ALA A 128 28.95 -71.02 -21.75
N TYR A 129 29.07 -69.91 -22.49
CA TYR A 129 28.35 -68.64 -22.28
C TYR A 129 26.84 -68.80 -21.98
N LYS A 130 26.21 -69.86 -22.50
CA LYS A 130 24.78 -70.20 -22.25
C LYS A 130 24.43 -70.54 -20.80
N ASN A 131 25.42 -70.85 -19.96
CA ASN A 131 25.22 -71.33 -18.59
C ASN A 131 25.72 -70.33 -17.54
N ALA A 132 26.03 -69.09 -17.92
CA ALA A 132 26.52 -68.06 -17.00
C ALA A 132 25.40 -67.55 -16.08
N GLU A 133 25.69 -67.38 -14.79
CA GLU A 133 24.75 -66.78 -13.82
C GLU A 133 24.81 -65.25 -13.85
N THR A 134 25.98 -64.68 -14.15
CA THR A 134 26.18 -63.24 -14.30
C THR A 134 27.07 -62.93 -15.51
N ILE A 135 26.76 -61.84 -16.21
CA ILE A 135 27.50 -61.36 -17.39
C ILE A 135 27.68 -59.86 -17.26
N ASN A 136 28.93 -59.41 -17.19
CA ASN A 136 29.26 -57.99 -17.23
C ASN A 136 29.82 -57.64 -18.61
N ILE A 137 29.43 -56.48 -19.14
CA ILE A 137 29.76 -56.04 -20.50
C ILE A 137 30.28 -54.61 -20.42
N GLU A 138 31.50 -54.40 -20.89
CA GLU A 138 31.97 -53.07 -21.27
C GLU A 138 31.96 -52.99 -22.80
N ARG A 139 31.48 -51.85 -23.33
CA ARG A 139 31.32 -51.63 -24.77
C ARG A 139 32.00 -50.34 -25.19
N LYS A 140 32.70 -50.37 -26.32
CA LYS A 140 33.26 -49.17 -26.97
C LYS A 140 33.13 -49.27 -28.47
N ILE A 141 32.51 -48.24 -29.06
CA ILE A 141 32.36 -48.13 -30.51
C ILE A 141 33.63 -47.51 -31.08
N ILE A 142 34.26 -48.18 -32.03
CA ILE A 142 35.31 -47.60 -32.86
C ILE A 142 34.67 -47.18 -34.17
N SER A 143 34.57 -45.87 -34.35
CA SER A 143 34.31 -45.30 -35.66
C SER A 143 35.65 -45.05 -36.33
N GLY A 144 35.67 -45.16 -37.65
CA GLY A 144 36.86 -44.75 -38.39
C GLY A 144 37.64 -45.87 -39.06
N ILE A 145 37.00 -46.97 -39.48
CA ILE A 145 37.69 -48.12 -40.08
C ILE A 145 37.42 -48.20 -41.58
N GLN A 146 38.49 -48.25 -42.39
CA GLN A 146 38.46 -48.33 -43.85
C GLN A 146 38.51 -49.79 -44.31
N ASN A 147 37.57 -50.24 -45.16
CA ASN A 147 37.71 -51.49 -45.89
C ASN A 147 38.25 -51.22 -47.29
N ASN A 148 39.56 -51.43 -47.48
CA ASN A 148 40.23 -51.44 -48.78
C ASN A 148 40.23 -50.09 -49.56
N THR A 149 41.31 -49.87 -50.30
CA THR A 149 41.79 -48.57 -50.82
C THR A 149 40.99 -47.92 -51.96
N ASN A 150 39.73 -48.32 -52.23
CA ASN A 150 39.06 -47.99 -53.51
C ASN A 150 37.73 -47.19 -53.44
N PHE A 151 37.36 -46.59 -52.30
CA PHE A 151 36.24 -45.64 -52.27
C PHE A 151 36.72 -44.20 -52.12
N SER A 152 36.37 -43.37 -53.10
CA SER A 152 36.39 -41.91 -53.00
C SER A 152 35.46 -41.47 -51.86
N SER A 153 35.93 -40.50 -51.07
CA SER A 153 35.26 -39.89 -49.91
C SER A 153 33.72 -39.89 -50.00
N VAL A 154 33.05 -40.42 -48.98
CA VAL A 154 31.60 -40.23 -48.80
C VAL A 154 31.38 -38.84 -48.18
N THR A 155 30.36 -38.16 -48.68
CA THR A 155 29.91 -36.86 -48.15
C THR A 155 28.83 -37.14 -47.11
N GLY A 156 29.00 -36.62 -45.89
CA GLY A 156 27.97 -36.68 -44.86
C GLY A 156 27.54 -35.27 -44.46
N TYR A 157 26.35 -35.15 -43.88
CA TYR A 157 25.76 -33.86 -43.53
C TYR A 157 25.54 -33.79 -42.03
N SER A 158 25.91 -32.66 -41.41
CA SER A 158 25.48 -32.32 -40.06
C SER A 158 24.52 -31.15 -40.17
N GLY A 159 23.28 -31.37 -39.76
CA GLY A 159 22.22 -30.38 -39.69
C GLY A 159 22.28 -29.64 -38.36
N ARG A 160 21.94 -28.36 -38.42
CA ARG A 160 21.76 -27.48 -37.28
C ARG A 160 20.41 -26.80 -37.41
N ALA A 161 19.56 -26.96 -36.41
CA ALA A 161 18.30 -26.26 -36.31
C ALA A 161 18.31 -25.38 -35.06
N TYR A 162 17.89 -24.13 -35.21
CA TYR A 162 17.71 -23.21 -34.09
C TYR A 162 16.58 -22.24 -34.41
N LEU A 163 15.91 -21.77 -33.36
CA LEU A 163 14.98 -20.65 -33.51
C LEU A 163 15.75 -19.35 -33.39
N SER A 164 15.70 -18.51 -34.43
CA SER A 164 16.01 -17.08 -34.31
C SER A 164 14.69 -16.34 -34.40
N SER A 165 14.07 -16.06 -33.26
CA SER A 165 12.82 -15.29 -33.27
C SER A 165 13.10 -13.90 -33.83
N LYS A 166 12.46 -13.57 -34.96
CA LYS A 166 12.30 -12.16 -35.35
C LYS A 166 11.09 -11.56 -34.63
N ALA A 167 10.18 -12.38 -34.11
CA ALA A 167 9.00 -11.93 -33.40
C ALA A 167 9.29 -11.61 -31.92
N PHE A 168 8.87 -10.43 -31.48
CA PHE A 168 8.99 -9.93 -30.11
C PHE A 168 7.61 -9.58 -29.58
N THR A 169 7.38 -9.94 -28.32
CA THR A 169 6.19 -9.56 -27.57
C THR A 169 6.59 -8.54 -26.52
N GLU A 170 6.01 -7.35 -26.58
CA GLU A 170 6.32 -6.27 -25.65
C GLU A 170 5.05 -5.74 -24.98
N HIS A 171 5.16 -5.43 -23.69
CA HIS A 171 4.09 -4.90 -22.86
C HIS A 171 4.44 -3.47 -22.46
N PHE A 172 3.59 -2.53 -22.85
CA PHE A 172 3.69 -1.13 -22.47
C PHE A 172 2.71 -0.87 -21.32
N TYR A 173 3.24 -0.84 -20.10
CA TYR A 173 2.47 -0.64 -18.88
C TYR A 173 2.22 0.83 -18.61
N PHE A 174 1.05 1.13 -18.06
CA PHE A 174 0.66 2.44 -17.58
C PHE A 174 -0.36 2.21 -16.47
N GLY A 175 -0.20 2.80 -15.29
CA GLY A 175 -1.19 2.49 -14.28
C GLY A 175 -0.91 2.89 -12.87
N GLY A 176 -1.80 2.43 -12.01
CA GLY A 176 -1.99 2.83 -10.63
C GLY A 176 -3.31 3.60 -10.63
N TYR A 177 -3.22 4.86 -11.00
CA TYR A 177 -4.36 5.69 -11.35
C TYR A 177 -3.90 6.83 -12.27
N ILE A 178 -4.58 7.05 -13.40
CA ILE A 178 -4.22 8.08 -14.38
C ILE A 178 -5.44 8.92 -14.74
N GLY A 179 -5.36 10.20 -14.41
CA GLY A 179 -6.16 11.28 -14.99
C GLY A 179 -7.60 11.37 -14.49
N ASP A 180 -8.35 12.26 -15.14
CA ASP A 180 -9.82 12.39 -15.17
C ASP A 180 -10.13 13.21 -16.43
N GLY A 181 -10.06 12.56 -17.61
CA GLY A 181 -10.09 13.22 -18.92
C GLY A 181 -9.58 12.33 -20.05
N ASN A 182 -9.20 12.89 -21.20
CA ASN A 182 -8.59 12.10 -22.27
C ASN A 182 -7.16 11.71 -21.89
N ILE A 183 -6.79 10.46 -22.13
CA ILE A 183 -5.48 9.91 -21.72
C ILE A 183 -4.71 9.49 -22.97
N SER A 184 -3.42 9.79 -23.03
CA SER A 184 -2.57 9.40 -24.17
C SER A 184 -1.25 8.80 -23.72
N LEU A 185 -0.68 7.89 -24.51
CA LEU A 185 0.57 7.22 -24.18
C LEU A 185 1.49 7.20 -25.40
N ILE A 186 2.78 7.41 -25.17
CA ILE A 186 3.83 7.25 -26.18
C ILE A 186 4.67 6.02 -25.85
N PHE A 187 4.85 5.16 -26.84
CA PHE A 187 5.74 4.00 -26.76
C PHE A 187 6.40 3.70 -28.10
N ASN A 188 7.51 2.95 -28.07
CA ASN A 188 8.30 2.63 -29.25
C ASN A 188 8.27 1.15 -29.55
N ILE A 189 8.11 0.78 -30.82
CA ILE A 189 8.29 -0.60 -31.30
C ILE A 189 9.45 -0.66 -32.29
N SER A 190 10.24 -1.74 -32.24
CA SER A 190 11.49 -1.86 -32.99
C SER A 190 11.33 -2.57 -34.34
N GLY A 191 10.10 -2.62 -34.85
CA GLY A 191 9.77 -3.33 -36.07
C GLY A 191 8.29 -3.19 -36.44
N ASN A 192 7.85 -3.98 -37.42
CA ASN A 192 6.46 -3.91 -37.90
C ASN A 192 5.55 -4.68 -36.95
N ALA A 193 4.51 -4.01 -36.43
CA ALA A 193 3.48 -4.64 -35.64
C ALA A 193 2.72 -5.68 -36.48
N THR A 194 2.60 -6.89 -35.95
CA THR A 194 1.85 -7.99 -36.56
C THR A 194 0.52 -8.23 -35.85
N ASP A 195 0.46 -7.92 -34.55
CA ASP A 195 -0.76 -8.03 -33.74
C ASP A 195 -0.68 -7.08 -32.53
N ALA A 196 -1.83 -6.63 -32.04
CA ALA A 196 -1.89 -5.77 -30.86
C ALA A 196 -3.22 -5.87 -30.13
N TRP A 197 -3.16 -5.90 -28.80
CA TRP A 197 -4.32 -5.88 -27.93
C TRP A 197 -4.02 -5.14 -26.64
N PHE A 198 -5.05 -4.81 -25.88
CA PHE A 198 -4.89 -4.12 -24.61
C PHE A 198 -5.68 -4.80 -23.50
N GLU A 199 -5.26 -4.51 -22.27
CA GLU A 199 -5.98 -4.83 -21.05
C GLU A 199 -5.98 -3.57 -20.17
N VAL A 200 -7.15 -3.07 -19.80
CA VAL A 200 -7.27 -1.80 -19.07
C VAL A 200 -8.41 -1.82 -18.07
N ALA A 201 -8.17 -1.29 -16.87
CA ALA A 201 -9.19 -0.98 -15.88
C ALA A 201 -9.60 0.50 -16.03
N VAL A 202 -10.82 0.77 -16.47
CA VAL A 202 -11.26 2.12 -16.87
C VAL A 202 -12.73 2.36 -16.51
N ASN A 203 -13.04 3.55 -16.00
CA ASN A 203 -14.34 3.87 -15.41
C ASN A 203 -15.48 4.05 -16.42
N ASN A 204 -15.20 4.66 -17.58
CA ASN A 204 -16.19 5.00 -18.60
C ASN A 204 -15.86 4.40 -19.98
N PRO A 205 -16.87 4.25 -20.87
CA PRO A 205 -16.63 3.83 -22.25
C PRO A 205 -15.73 4.81 -22.98
N PHE A 206 -14.91 4.30 -23.90
CA PHE A 206 -13.85 5.07 -24.54
C PHE A 206 -13.59 4.61 -25.97
N ASP A 207 -13.03 5.52 -26.75
CA ASP A 207 -12.51 5.28 -28.09
C ASP A 207 -10.98 5.21 -28.06
N ILE A 208 -10.40 4.37 -28.91
CA ILE A 208 -8.95 4.30 -29.13
C ILE A 208 -8.59 4.93 -30.47
N TYR A 209 -7.60 5.81 -30.48
CA TYR A 209 -6.91 6.29 -31.67
C TYR A 209 -5.44 5.89 -31.62
N ILE A 210 -4.88 5.49 -32.76
CA ILE A 210 -3.46 5.12 -32.90
C ILE A 210 -2.87 5.98 -34.01
N ASN A 211 -1.87 6.78 -33.67
CA ASN A 211 -1.25 7.76 -34.56
C ASN A 211 -2.30 8.65 -35.29
N GLY A 212 -3.33 9.07 -34.55
CA GLY A 212 -4.44 9.89 -35.06
C GLY A 212 -5.53 9.12 -35.83
N ASN A 213 -5.40 7.80 -36.04
CA ASN A 213 -6.39 6.99 -36.73
C ASN A 213 -7.30 6.23 -35.75
N PHE A 214 -8.61 6.33 -35.95
CA PHE A 214 -9.61 5.64 -35.13
C PHE A 214 -9.44 4.11 -35.22
N SER A 215 -9.34 3.45 -34.07
CA SER A 215 -9.03 2.02 -33.95
C SER A 215 -10.08 1.21 -33.19
N GLY A 216 -11.17 1.84 -32.73
CA GLY A 216 -12.35 1.17 -32.17
C GLY A 216 -12.97 1.87 -30.96
N SER A 217 -14.19 1.47 -30.61
CA SER A 217 -14.91 1.89 -29.40
C SER A 217 -15.08 0.71 -28.45
N TYR A 218 -14.87 0.94 -27.15
CA TYR A 218 -14.80 -0.10 -26.14
C TYR A 218 -15.64 0.27 -24.90
N PRO A 219 -16.27 -0.73 -24.26
CA PRO A 219 -17.02 -0.49 -23.02
C PRO A 219 -16.07 -0.20 -21.86
N ASN A 220 -16.63 0.35 -20.78
CA ASN A 220 -15.93 0.48 -19.51
C ASN A 220 -15.66 -0.88 -18.84
N SER A 221 -14.92 -0.84 -17.74
CA SER A 221 -14.70 -1.96 -16.84
C SER A 221 -14.97 -1.55 -15.39
N THR A 222 -14.78 -2.46 -14.44
CA THR A 222 -14.65 -2.08 -13.03
C THR A 222 -13.18 -1.83 -12.70
N GLU A 223 -12.90 -1.05 -11.65
CA GLU A 223 -11.54 -0.68 -11.26
C GLU A 223 -10.66 -1.88 -10.88
N PHE A 224 -11.27 -2.97 -10.43
CA PHE A 224 -10.57 -4.21 -10.07
C PHE A 224 -10.62 -5.27 -11.17
N THR A 225 -11.44 -5.13 -12.21
CA THR A 225 -11.58 -6.15 -13.26
C THR A 225 -11.39 -5.50 -14.62
N PRO A 226 -10.19 -5.59 -15.23
CA PRO A 226 -9.88 -4.93 -16.48
C PRO A 226 -10.64 -5.56 -17.65
N VAL A 227 -10.88 -4.76 -18.68
CA VAL A 227 -11.38 -5.25 -19.97
C VAL A 227 -10.20 -5.63 -20.87
N LYS A 228 -10.22 -6.87 -21.39
CA LYS A 228 -9.25 -7.38 -22.38
C LYS A 228 -9.88 -7.47 -23.77
N ARG A 229 -9.29 -6.80 -24.77
CA ARG A 229 -9.80 -6.82 -26.15
C ARG A 229 -8.66 -6.74 -27.17
N ASN A 230 -8.81 -7.51 -28.25
CA ASN A 230 -8.02 -7.28 -29.45
C ASN A 230 -8.41 -5.94 -30.05
N LEU A 231 -7.42 -5.22 -30.57
CA LEU A 231 -7.70 -4.06 -31.39
C LEU A 231 -8.43 -4.52 -32.67
N THR A 232 -9.17 -3.60 -33.32
CA THR A 232 -9.89 -3.96 -34.55
C THR A 232 -8.93 -4.52 -35.61
N ALA A 233 -9.43 -5.36 -36.53
CA ALA A 233 -8.61 -6.11 -37.48
C ALA A 233 -7.75 -5.26 -38.47
N TYR A 234 -7.80 -3.93 -38.39
CA TYR A 234 -6.98 -3.00 -39.18
C TYR A 234 -6.06 -2.14 -38.30
N ALA A 235 -6.19 -2.20 -36.97
CA ALA A 235 -5.44 -1.34 -36.07
C ALA A 235 -3.93 -1.57 -36.14
N GLN A 236 -3.48 -2.78 -36.49
CA GLN A 236 -2.07 -3.08 -36.73
C GLN A 236 -1.47 -2.26 -37.89
N GLU A 237 -2.28 -1.83 -38.86
CA GLU A 237 -1.85 -0.97 -39.98
C GLU A 237 -1.62 0.48 -39.55
N HIS A 238 -2.12 0.88 -38.36
CA HIS A 238 -1.93 2.22 -37.82
C HIS A 238 -0.63 2.36 -37.03
N PHE A 239 0.02 1.25 -36.65
CA PHE A 239 1.33 1.28 -36.00
C PHE A 239 2.46 1.53 -37.00
N GLN A 240 3.53 2.15 -36.53
CA GLN A 240 4.74 2.39 -37.30
C GLN A 240 5.98 1.93 -36.53
N GLU A 241 7.05 1.58 -37.26
CA GLU A 241 8.36 1.35 -36.66
C GLU A 241 8.83 2.64 -35.97
N GLY A 242 9.29 2.54 -34.72
CA GLY A 242 9.64 3.67 -33.88
C GLY A 242 8.50 4.11 -32.96
N GLU A 243 8.35 5.41 -32.80
CA GLU A 243 7.42 6.03 -31.84
C GLU A 243 5.96 5.95 -32.30
N ASN A 244 5.07 5.57 -31.40
CA ASN A 244 3.63 5.49 -31.62
C ASN A 244 2.90 6.22 -30.49
N LEU A 245 1.86 6.96 -30.86
CA LEU A 245 0.92 7.61 -29.95
C LEU A 245 -0.39 6.82 -29.93
N ILE A 246 -0.85 6.46 -28.74
CA ILE A 246 -2.21 5.95 -28.53
C ILE A 246 -2.99 6.92 -27.66
N GLU A 247 -4.26 7.13 -28.00
CA GLU A 247 -5.16 8.05 -27.29
C GLU A 247 -6.43 7.31 -26.90
N PHE A 248 -6.79 7.40 -25.61
CA PHE A 248 -8.04 6.95 -25.01
C PHE A 248 -8.93 8.18 -24.84
N ILE A 249 -9.99 8.25 -25.64
CA ILE A 249 -10.88 9.42 -25.71
C ILE A 249 -12.25 9.05 -25.15
N GLY A 250 -12.76 9.86 -24.22
CA GLY A 250 -14.06 9.66 -23.60
C GLY A 250 -14.35 10.68 -22.50
N ASN A 251 -15.51 10.56 -21.87
CA ASN A 251 -15.95 11.54 -20.87
C ASN A 251 -15.39 11.20 -19.49
N ASN A 252 -14.63 12.13 -18.88
CA ASN A 252 -14.05 12.01 -17.54
C ASN A 252 -13.42 10.63 -17.30
N LEU A 253 -12.55 10.19 -18.21
CA LEU A 253 -11.91 8.88 -18.08
C LEU A 253 -10.80 8.95 -17.04
N TYR A 254 -10.76 7.95 -16.17
CA TYR A 254 -9.53 7.59 -15.47
C TYR A 254 -9.21 6.12 -15.70
N ILE A 255 -7.92 5.81 -15.73
CA ILE A 255 -7.41 4.45 -15.89
C ILE A 255 -6.77 4.01 -14.58
N ALA A 256 -7.33 2.98 -13.94
CA ALA A 256 -6.84 2.37 -12.70
C ALA A 256 -5.80 1.26 -12.94
N GLY A 257 -5.11 1.32 -14.09
CA GLY A 257 -4.08 0.38 -14.50
C GLY A 257 -4.38 -0.38 -15.80
N GLY A 258 -3.35 -0.62 -16.60
CA GLY A 258 -3.44 -1.37 -17.83
C GLY A 258 -2.12 -1.56 -18.55
N TYR A 259 -2.18 -2.32 -19.65
CA TYR A 259 -1.08 -2.42 -20.60
C TYR A 259 -1.58 -2.59 -22.03
N ILE A 260 -0.74 -2.17 -22.97
CA ILE A 260 -0.87 -2.51 -24.38
C ILE A 260 0.18 -3.56 -24.70
N LYS A 261 -0.25 -4.64 -25.33
CA LYS A 261 0.61 -5.72 -25.78
C LYS A 261 0.72 -5.66 -27.28
N VAL A 262 1.94 -5.54 -27.78
CA VAL A 262 2.24 -5.51 -29.21
C VAL A 262 3.15 -6.66 -29.56
N LEU A 263 2.78 -7.41 -30.59
CA LEU A 263 3.62 -8.39 -31.25
C LEU A 263 4.21 -7.72 -32.49
N TYR A 264 5.53 -7.73 -32.64
CA TYR A 264 6.21 -7.15 -33.80
C TYR A 264 7.38 -7.99 -34.27
N THR A 265 7.81 -7.81 -35.52
CA THR A 265 8.99 -8.49 -36.08
C THR A 265 10.15 -7.52 -36.29
N SER A 266 11.36 -7.87 -35.80
CA SER A 266 12.56 -7.04 -35.92
C SER A 266 13.81 -7.85 -36.28
N GLU A 267 14.71 -7.24 -37.06
CA GLU A 267 16.03 -7.80 -37.40
C GLU A 267 17.15 -7.32 -36.48
N ASN A 268 16.88 -6.34 -35.61
CA ASN A 268 17.86 -5.74 -34.71
C ASN A 268 17.26 -5.58 -33.30
N LEU A 269 17.89 -6.21 -32.31
CA LEU A 269 17.66 -5.86 -30.91
C LEU A 269 18.26 -4.47 -30.66
N THR A 270 17.42 -3.44 -30.63
CA THR A 270 17.87 -2.09 -30.29
C THR A 270 18.12 -1.99 -28.78
N ASN A 271 19.32 -1.53 -28.42
CA ASN A 271 19.64 -1.15 -27.05
C ASN A 271 18.84 0.11 -26.68
N GLY A 272 17.85 -0.04 -25.78
CA GLY A 272 17.11 1.09 -25.23
C GLY A 272 17.89 1.79 -24.13
N ASN A 273 18.00 3.12 -24.21
CA ASN A 273 18.24 3.96 -23.03
C ASN A 273 16.96 3.97 -22.18
N GLY A 274 17.07 4.02 -20.85
CA GLY A 274 15.89 4.07 -19.98
C GLY A 274 15.11 5.37 -20.19
N LYS A 275 13.86 5.27 -20.64
CA LYS A 275 12.94 6.39 -20.77
C LYS A 275 11.57 5.95 -20.27
N TYR A 276 11.09 6.57 -19.21
CA TYR A 276 9.70 6.52 -18.79
C TYR A 276 8.97 7.71 -19.42
N ASN A 277 7.97 7.46 -20.25
CA ASN A 277 7.09 8.51 -20.78
C ASN A 277 5.91 8.66 -19.83
N PHE A 278 5.60 9.88 -19.40
CA PHE A 278 4.38 10.11 -18.65
C PHE A 278 3.17 9.92 -19.57
N PRO A 279 2.05 9.38 -19.06
CA PRO A 279 0.78 9.51 -19.73
C PRO A 279 0.45 10.98 -19.95
N GLY A 280 -0.02 11.33 -21.15
CA GLY A 280 -0.65 12.61 -21.38
C GLY A 280 -2.06 12.61 -20.78
N VAL A 281 -2.45 13.71 -20.15
CA VAL A 281 -3.75 13.90 -19.52
C VAL A 281 -4.32 15.25 -19.97
N GLU A 282 -5.39 15.21 -20.77
CA GLU A 282 -6.24 16.37 -21.04
C GLU A 282 -7.45 16.30 -20.10
N GLY A 283 -7.37 16.97 -18.96
CA GLY A 283 -8.32 16.82 -17.85
C GLY A 283 -7.71 17.29 -16.54
N ILE A 284 -7.94 16.55 -15.45
CA ILE A 284 -7.24 16.79 -14.17
C ILE A 284 -5.95 15.99 -14.14
N ILE A 285 -4.79 16.66 -14.00
CA ILE A 285 -3.51 15.98 -13.84
C ILE A 285 -3.49 15.22 -12.51
N ASN A 286 -3.67 13.90 -12.59
CA ASN A 286 -3.62 13.01 -11.45
C ASN A 286 -2.98 11.66 -11.84
N VAL A 287 -1.64 11.61 -11.83
CA VAL A 287 -0.88 10.39 -12.18
C VAL A 287 -0.30 9.79 -10.90
N TYR A 288 -0.75 8.59 -10.58
CA TYR A 288 -0.16 7.65 -9.65
C TYR A 288 0.40 6.50 -10.49
N ASP A 289 1.72 6.38 -10.57
CA ASP A 289 2.38 5.32 -11.36
C ASP A 289 3.73 4.94 -10.75
N SER A 290 4.53 4.15 -11.46
CA SER A 290 5.91 3.83 -11.12
C SER A 290 6.75 3.58 -12.35
N PHE A 291 8.08 3.58 -12.18
CA PHE A 291 9.00 3.12 -13.21
C PHE A 291 10.09 2.25 -12.61
N TYR A 292 10.63 1.33 -13.41
CA TYR A 292 11.70 0.43 -12.98
C TYR A 292 13.07 0.92 -13.44
N ILE A 293 14.05 0.84 -12.54
CA ILE A 293 15.46 1.16 -12.82
C ILE A 293 16.27 -0.15 -12.83
N PRO A 294 16.70 -0.69 -13.99
CA PRO A 294 17.23 -2.05 -14.08
C PRO A 294 18.59 -2.31 -13.42
N SER A 295 19.41 -1.27 -13.25
CA SER A 295 20.75 -1.41 -12.67
C SER A 295 21.22 -0.07 -12.09
N ASN A 296 22.53 0.10 -11.91
CA ASN A 296 23.12 1.31 -11.36
C ASN A 296 22.73 2.54 -12.18
N LEU A 297 21.92 3.40 -11.58
CA LEU A 297 21.54 4.70 -12.10
C LEU A 297 22.75 5.62 -12.09
N THR A 298 23.12 6.11 -13.28
CA THR A 298 24.30 6.98 -13.47
C THR A 298 23.93 8.41 -13.82
N GLU A 299 22.77 8.62 -14.43
CA GLU A 299 22.28 9.94 -14.83
C GLU A 299 20.76 9.92 -14.89
N MET A 300 20.08 11.00 -14.50
CA MET A 300 18.64 11.19 -14.68
C MET A 300 18.31 12.61 -15.15
N ASN A 301 17.38 12.75 -16.10
CA ASN A 301 16.85 14.03 -16.56
C ASN A 301 15.32 13.93 -16.69
N ILE A 302 14.61 14.99 -16.36
CA ILE A 302 13.14 15.08 -16.48
C ILE A 302 12.78 16.23 -17.41
N SER A 303 11.81 16.01 -18.29
CA SER A 303 11.16 17.05 -19.10
C SER A 303 9.65 16.89 -18.93
N LEU A 304 9.00 17.89 -18.32
CA LEU A 304 7.55 17.96 -18.21
C LEU A 304 7.04 19.00 -19.20
N HIS A 305 6.14 18.60 -20.09
CA HIS A 305 5.44 19.47 -21.01
C HIS A 305 4.00 19.62 -20.51
N MET A 306 3.64 20.81 -20.04
CA MET A 306 2.38 21.03 -19.32
C MET A 306 1.76 22.40 -19.62
N ASN A 307 0.43 22.48 -19.48
CA ASN A 307 -0.32 23.72 -19.42
C ASN A 307 -1.30 23.65 -18.22
N THR A 308 -0.96 24.32 -17.12
CA THR A 308 -1.75 24.33 -15.88
C THR A 308 -1.57 25.62 -15.09
N SER A 309 -2.66 26.35 -14.87
CA SER A 309 -2.69 27.50 -13.95
C SER A 309 -2.67 27.09 -12.47
N PHE A 310 -2.87 25.81 -12.17
CA PHE A 310 -2.83 25.24 -10.82
C PHE A 310 -1.42 24.77 -10.49
N GLU A 311 -1.02 24.89 -9.22
CA GLU A 311 0.29 24.45 -8.76
C GLU A 311 0.39 22.92 -8.84
N ALA A 312 1.22 22.40 -9.76
CA ALA A 312 1.47 20.99 -9.92
C ALA A 312 2.75 20.56 -9.20
N PHE A 313 2.83 19.29 -8.80
CA PHE A 313 4.01 18.73 -8.14
C PHE A 313 4.37 17.36 -8.72
N LEU A 314 5.66 17.05 -8.77
CA LEU A 314 6.19 15.72 -9.12
C LEU A 314 7.02 15.17 -7.96
N THR A 315 6.67 13.98 -7.47
CA THR A 315 7.52 13.19 -6.58
C THR A 315 8.07 11.95 -7.28
N ILE A 316 9.31 11.60 -6.94
CA ILE A 316 9.97 10.34 -7.30
C ILE A 316 10.36 9.67 -5.99
N GLY A 317 9.81 8.49 -5.71
CA GLY A 317 9.85 7.93 -4.36
C GLY A 317 9.12 8.89 -3.41
N ASN A 318 9.79 9.30 -2.34
CA ASN A 318 9.27 10.27 -1.37
C ASN A 318 9.79 11.70 -1.57
N VAL A 319 10.56 11.96 -2.63
CA VAL A 319 11.23 13.24 -2.86
C VAL A 319 10.49 14.06 -3.91
N THR A 320 10.09 15.29 -3.55
CA THR A 320 9.53 16.26 -4.49
C THR A 320 10.64 16.88 -5.36
N VAL A 321 10.63 16.53 -6.64
CA VAL A 321 11.64 16.98 -7.62
C VAL A 321 11.18 18.20 -8.43
N PHE A 322 9.87 18.41 -8.54
CA PHE A 322 9.27 19.58 -9.16
C PHE A 322 8.03 20.04 -8.37
N ASN A 323 7.84 21.36 -8.35
CA ASN A 323 6.68 22.02 -7.80
C ASN A 323 6.51 23.38 -8.51
N GLY A 324 5.33 23.69 -9.04
CA GLY A 324 5.01 24.96 -9.70
C GLY A 324 3.84 24.87 -10.67
N SER A 325 3.38 26.02 -11.16
CA SER A 325 2.36 26.16 -12.22
C SER A 325 3.00 26.69 -13.52
N THR A 326 2.22 26.72 -14.60
CA THR A 326 2.58 27.36 -15.88
C THR A 326 1.58 28.47 -16.21
N ASN A 327 1.97 29.44 -17.05
CA ASN A 327 1.03 30.46 -17.53
C ASN A 327 0.32 30.03 -18.82
N ASP A 328 1.05 29.27 -19.65
CA ASP A 328 0.59 28.68 -20.91
C ASP A 328 1.23 27.28 -21.06
N GLU A 329 1.24 26.73 -22.27
CA GLU A 329 1.99 25.52 -22.63
C GLU A 329 3.51 25.75 -22.50
N GLU A 330 4.16 25.03 -21.59
CA GLU A 330 5.58 25.21 -21.26
C GLU A 330 6.32 23.87 -21.07
N TYR A 331 7.62 23.85 -21.42
CA TYR A 331 8.55 22.75 -21.10
C TYR A 331 9.36 23.06 -19.84
N ILE A 332 9.21 22.24 -18.81
CA ILE A 332 9.92 22.32 -17.55
C ILE A 332 10.98 21.21 -17.49
N ASN A 333 12.24 21.61 -17.49
CA ASN A 333 13.37 20.68 -17.45
C ASN A 333 14.00 20.60 -16.05
N ARG A 334 14.35 19.40 -15.61
CA ARG A 334 15.21 19.13 -14.45
C ARG A 334 16.37 18.26 -14.88
N ASN A 335 17.57 18.79 -14.79
CA ASN A 335 18.78 18.09 -15.21
C ASN A 335 19.35 17.22 -14.09
N ASP A 336 20.28 16.35 -14.45
CA ASP A 336 20.98 15.45 -13.53
C ASP A 336 21.61 16.16 -12.33
N SER A 337 22.28 17.31 -12.55
CA SER A 337 22.90 18.06 -11.44
C SER A 337 21.91 18.51 -10.37
N THR A 338 20.66 18.78 -10.75
CA THR A 338 19.59 19.14 -9.81
C THR A 338 19.04 17.89 -9.12
N LEU A 339 18.83 16.82 -9.89
CA LEU A 339 18.19 15.59 -9.42
C LEU A 339 19.11 14.78 -8.51
N SER A 340 20.38 14.59 -8.87
CA SER A 340 21.39 13.90 -8.07
C SER A 340 21.69 14.59 -6.72
N SER A 341 21.38 15.89 -6.59
CA SER A 341 21.48 16.62 -5.31
C SER A 341 20.32 16.32 -4.36
N LYS A 342 19.19 15.82 -4.88
CA LYS A 342 17.96 15.54 -4.13
C LYS A 342 17.67 14.05 -3.97
N LEU A 343 18.05 13.23 -4.94
CA LEU A 343 17.75 11.81 -5.02
C LEU A 343 19.01 10.97 -4.75
N ASN A 344 18.87 9.90 -3.96
CA ASN A 344 19.92 8.92 -3.79
C ASN A 344 19.85 7.84 -4.89
N TYR A 345 20.66 7.96 -5.92
CA TYR A 345 20.64 7.04 -7.07
C TYR A 345 20.95 5.58 -6.69
N SER A 346 21.76 5.37 -5.64
CA SER A 346 22.06 4.01 -5.17
C SER A 346 20.85 3.31 -4.54
N GLU A 347 19.94 4.06 -3.92
CA GLU A 347 18.73 3.53 -3.29
C GLU A 347 17.60 3.24 -4.29
N LEU A 348 17.60 3.94 -5.43
CA LEU A 348 16.65 3.78 -6.53
C LEU A 348 17.06 2.69 -7.53
N SER A 349 18.36 2.39 -7.61
CA SER A 349 18.91 1.41 -8.56
C SER A 349 18.39 -0.01 -8.27
N GLY A 350 17.94 -0.71 -9.31
CA GLY A 350 17.45 -2.10 -9.21
C GLY A 350 16.02 -2.24 -8.69
N LYS A 351 15.27 -1.13 -8.52
CA LYS A 351 13.93 -1.14 -7.90
C LYS A 351 12.86 -0.54 -8.79
N THR A 352 11.62 -0.92 -8.50
CA THR A 352 10.42 -0.20 -8.95
C THR A 352 10.24 1.01 -8.05
N VAL A 353 10.20 2.20 -8.64
CA VAL A 353 10.15 3.48 -7.92
C VAL A 353 8.79 4.13 -8.18
N PRO A 354 7.99 4.40 -7.14
CA PRO A 354 6.70 5.07 -7.30
C PRO A 354 6.91 6.53 -7.73
N ILE A 355 6.00 7.04 -8.56
CA ILE A 355 5.97 8.41 -9.03
C ILE A 355 4.58 9.02 -8.91
N ARG A 356 4.54 10.27 -8.46
CA ARG A 356 3.29 11.01 -8.29
C ARG A 356 3.38 12.34 -9.01
N LEU A 357 2.50 12.58 -9.98
CA LEU A 357 2.33 13.89 -10.61
C LEU A 357 0.89 14.37 -10.41
N GLY A 358 0.71 15.38 -9.57
CA GLY A 358 -0.61 15.85 -9.14
C GLY A 358 -0.71 17.38 -9.03
N LEU A 359 -1.89 17.85 -8.68
CA LEU A 359 -2.20 19.26 -8.40
C LEU A 359 -2.29 19.52 -6.89
N LYS A 360 -1.83 20.67 -6.43
CA LYS A 360 -2.02 21.09 -5.04
C LYS A 360 -3.37 21.78 -4.86
N ASN A 361 -3.87 21.77 -3.61
CA ASN A 361 -5.16 22.33 -3.21
C ASN A 361 -6.38 21.74 -3.93
N VAL A 362 -6.26 20.49 -4.40
CA VAL A 362 -7.40 19.70 -4.86
C VAL A 362 -7.68 18.64 -3.81
N SER A 363 -8.96 18.45 -3.47
CA SER A 363 -9.38 17.41 -2.54
C SER A 363 -9.28 16.04 -3.21
N TYR A 364 -8.27 15.29 -2.81
CA TYR A 364 -8.22 13.84 -3.01
C TYR A 364 -9.27 13.21 -2.08
N GLY A 365 -9.96 12.12 -2.49
CA GLY A 365 -10.93 11.42 -1.61
C GLY A 365 -10.30 11.19 -0.24
N VAL A 366 -11.03 11.30 0.90
CA VAL A 366 -10.49 11.66 2.25
C VAL A 366 -10.53 10.57 3.34
N ASP A 367 -9.37 10.19 3.92
CA ASP A 367 -9.14 9.27 5.09
C ASP A 367 -9.24 10.11 6.33
N ARG A 368 -10.36 10.02 7.01
CA ARG A 368 -10.67 10.73 8.22
C ARG A 368 -10.81 9.68 9.31
N LYS A 369 -10.10 9.81 10.42
CA LYS A 369 -10.43 9.00 11.60
C LYS A 369 -11.83 9.36 12.06
N VAL A 370 -12.60 8.39 12.55
CA VAL A 370 -13.99 8.65 12.93
C VAL A 370 -14.09 8.80 14.44
N ASP A 371 -14.86 9.79 14.88
CA ASP A 371 -15.42 9.84 16.22
C ASP A 371 -16.91 9.63 16.08
N VAL A 372 -17.42 8.61 16.75
CA VAL A 372 -18.82 8.19 16.62
C VAL A 372 -19.50 8.26 17.97
N PHE A 373 -20.76 8.70 18.03
CA PHE A 373 -21.60 8.48 19.20
C PHE A 373 -22.73 7.48 18.90
N SER A 374 -22.96 6.54 19.82
CA SER A 374 -24.25 5.86 19.90
C SER A 374 -25.16 6.68 20.79
N VAL A 375 -26.26 7.20 20.24
CA VAL A 375 -27.28 7.98 20.95
C VAL A 375 -28.52 7.11 21.04
N THR A 376 -28.68 6.42 22.16
CA THR A 376 -29.59 5.28 22.31
C THR A 376 -30.71 5.60 23.29
N ASP A 377 -31.94 5.38 22.84
CA ASP A 377 -33.12 5.44 23.70
C ASP A 377 -33.05 4.37 24.79
N ILE A 378 -33.16 4.81 26.03
CA ILE A 378 -33.27 3.97 27.23
C ILE A 378 -34.52 4.37 28.02
N SER A 379 -35.52 4.91 27.33
CA SER A 379 -36.77 5.34 27.96
C SER A 379 -37.61 4.15 28.45
N GLY A 380 -38.67 4.43 29.21
CA GLY A 380 -39.53 3.38 29.79
C GLY A 380 -40.22 2.50 28.76
N SER A 381 -40.35 2.93 27.50
CA SER A 381 -40.84 2.07 26.41
C SER A 381 -39.89 0.90 26.10
N MET A 382 -38.61 1.05 26.42
CA MET A 382 -37.59 0.05 26.13
C MET A 382 -37.63 -1.19 27.07
N ASP A 383 -38.42 -1.16 28.16
CA ASP A 383 -38.69 -2.31 29.05
C ASP A 383 -39.82 -3.22 28.49
N ASP A 384 -40.54 -2.79 27.46
CA ASP A 384 -41.71 -3.51 26.97
C ASP A 384 -41.34 -4.90 26.43
N GLY A 385 -41.73 -5.95 27.17
CA GLY A 385 -41.57 -7.35 26.74
C GLY A 385 -40.33 -8.07 27.30
N CYS A 386 -39.55 -7.44 28.18
CA CYS A 386 -38.34 -8.02 28.77
C CYS A 386 -38.60 -9.25 29.67
N GLY A 387 -39.79 -9.34 30.28
CA GLY A 387 -40.28 -10.52 31.02
C GLY A 387 -39.77 -10.62 32.47
N TRP A 388 -40.54 -11.29 33.33
CA TRP A 388 -40.22 -11.38 34.77
C TRP A 388 -38.92 -12.16 35.04
N GLY A 389 -37.92 -11.48 35.60
CA GLY A 389 -36.62 -12.04 35.95
C GLY A 389 -35.51 -11.78 34.93
N CYS A 390 -35.78 -10.98 33.89
CA CYS A 390 -34.74 -10.43 33.03
C CYS A 390 -33.75 -9.62 33.88
N ASN A 391 -32.46 -9.86 33.65
CA ASN A 391 -31.42 -9.00 34.17
C ASN A 391 -31.04 -8.04 33.04
N GLU A 392 -31.74 -6.92 32.93
CA GLU A 392 -31.48 -5.86 31.93
C GLU A 392 -30.02 -5.38 31.97
N PHE A 393 -29.39 -5.50 33.14
CA PHE A 393 -28.00 -5.21 33.42
C PHE A 393 -26.97 -6.11 32.72
N SER A 394 -27.36 -7.33 32.32
CA SER A 394 -26.44 -8.26 31.64
C SER A 394 -27.05 -8.91 30.42
N CYS A 395 -28.33 -8.65 30.15
CA CYS A 395 -29.16 -9.32 29.15
C CYS A 395 -29.10 -10.86 29.21
N THR A 396 -28.60 -11.43 30.32
CA THR A 396 -28.56 -12.87 30.54
C THR A 396 -29.86 -13.26 31.21
N SER A 397 -30.71 -14.03 30.52
CA SER A 397 -32.07 -14.50 30.92
C SER A 397 -33.27 -13.66 30.47
N CYS A 398 -33.07 -12.71 29.55
CA CYS A 398 -34.18 -11.96 28.95
C CYS A 398 -34.86 -12.74 27.82
N ASN A 399 -36.14 -12.43 27.58
CA ASN A 399 -36.86 -12.97 26.42
C ASN A 399 -36.24 -12.42 25.12
N SER A 400 -36.37 -13.13 24.00
CA SER A 400 -35.77 -12.74 22.70
C SER A 400 -36.33 -11.45 22.07
N ASN A 401 -37.17 -10.72 22.81
CA ASN A 401 -37.89 -9.53 22.35
C ASN A 401 -37.80 -8.38 23.38
N CYS A 402 -36.71 -8.29 24.14
CA CYS A 402 -36.48 -7.19 25.09
C CYS A 402 -35.80 -6.01 24.37
N PRO A 403 -36.49 -4.88 24.13
CA PRO A 403 -35.97 -3.78 23.32
C PRO A 403 -34.63 -3.23 23.78
N ILE A 404 -34.49 -2.97 25.09
CA ILE A 404 -33.23 -2.46 25.65
C ILE A 404 -32.06 -3.43 25.42
N CYS A 405 -32.29 -4.74 25.45
CA CYS A 405 -31.24 -5.72 25.20
C CYS A 405 -30.84 -5.80 23.72
N GLU A 406 -31.79 -5.66 22.80
CA GLU A 406 -31.50 -5.57 21.38
C GLU A 406 -30.71 -4.30 21.06
N ALA A 407 -31.07 -3.16 21.67
CA ALA A 407 -30.35 -1.90 21.57
C ALA A 407 -28.90 -2.01 22.07
N LYS A 408 -28.67 -2.63 23.23
CA LYS A 408 -27.34 -2.90 23.79
C LYS A 408 -26.52 -3.78 22.84
N ASN A 409 -27.11 -4.86 22.30
CA ASN A 409 -26.40 -5.75 21.37
C ASN A 409 -26.03 -5.06 20.05
N ALA A 410 -26.93 -4.25 19.49
CA ALA A 410 -26.66 -3.48 18.28
C ALA A 410 -25.57 -2.41 18.50
N THR A 411 -25.64 -1.70 19.63
CA THR A 411 -24.60 -0.73 20.03
C THR A 411 -23.23 -1.41 20.18
N LYS A 412 -23.19 -2.62 20.77
CA LYS A 412 -21.96 -3.43 20.83
C LYS A 412 -21.38 -3.73 19.44
N VAL A 413 -22.22 -4.03 18.45
CA VAL A 413 -21.77 -4.25 17.06
C VAL A 413 -21.14 -2.99 16.46
N LEU A 414 -21.73 -1.82 16.70
CA LEU A 414 -21.17 -0.54 16.28
C LEU A 414 -19.81 -0.28 16.96
N ILE A 415 -19.71 -0.48 18.27
CA ILE A 415 -18.43 -0.36 19.01
C ILE A 415 -17.37 -1.28 18.39
N ASP A 416 -17.67 -2.57 18.25
CA ASP A 416 -16.71 -3.57 17.76
C ASP A 416 -16.23 -3.25 16.34
N ILE A 417 -17.11 -2.77 15.44
CA ILE A 417 -16.73 -2.44 14.06
C ILE A 417 -15.91 -1.15 13.97
N ILE A 418 -16.35 -0.10 14.66
CA ILE A 418 -15.67 1.21 14.60
C ILE A 418 -14.27 1.10 15.20
N LEU A 419 -14.13 0.44 16.37
CA LEU A 419 -12.85 0.31 17.07
C LEU A 419 -11.91 -0.76 16.47
N ASN A 420 -12.38 -1.60 15.54
CA ASN A 420 -11.52 -2.51 14.81
C ASN A 420 -10.51 -1.76 13.90
N ALA A 421 -10.82 -0.51 13.53
CA ALA A 421 -9.89 0.37 12.84
C ALA A 421 -9.16 1.30 13.84
N THR A 422 -7.83 1.25 13.80
CA THR A 422 -6.96 2.01 14.73
C THR A 422 -7.17 3.53 14.64
N GLY A 423 -7.21 4.19 15.80
CA GLY A 423 -7.35 5.64 15.92
C GLY A 423 -8.78 6.16 15.81
N ASN A 424 -9.79 5.30 15.76
CA ASN A 424 -11.20 5.69 15.86
C ASN A 424 -11.65 5.70 17.32
N ASN A 425 -12.57 6.59 17.66
CA ASN A 425 -13.19 6.62 18.99
C ASN A 425 -14.69 6.43 18.88
N ILE A 426 -15.28 5.87 19.93
CA ILE A 426 -16.73 5.84 20.10
C ILE A 426 -17.12 6.28 21.51
N GLY A 427 -18.22 7.01 21.60
CA GLY A 427 -18.85 7.45 22.85
C GLY A 427 -20.29 6.96 22.93
N LEU A 428 -20.87 7.01 24.13
CA LEU A 428 -22.21 6.50 24.41
C LEU A 428 -23.05 7.58 25.06
N VAL A 429 -24.29 7.73 24.59
CA VAL A 429 -25.32 8.55 25.22
C VAL A 429 -26.57 7.70 25.35
N GLY A 430 -26.92 7.32 26.58
CA GLY A 430 -28.28 6.89 26.90
C GLY A 430 -29.16 8.12 27.15
N TYR A 431 -30.38 8.13 26.61
CA TYR A 431 -31.35 9.19 26.91
C TYR A 431 -32.72 8.62 27.30
N GLU A 432 -33.33 9.25 28.29
CA GLU A 432 -34.71 9.04 28.74
C GLU A 432 -35.44 10.40 28.81
N SER A 433 -35.98 10.81 29.97
CA SER A 433 -36.55 12.15 30.17
C SER A 433 -35.50 13.26 30.02
N SER A 434 -34.23 12.89 30.11
CA SER A 434 -33.02 13.71 30.00
C SER A 434 -31.87 12.83 29.50
N ALA A 435 -30.72 13.43 29.19
CA ALA A 435 -29.47 12.70 28.93
C ALA A 435 -28.56 12.84 30.17
N GLU A 436 -28.75 11.94 31.14
CA GLU A 436 -28.07 11.97 32.42
C GLU A 436 -26.57 11.66 32.29
N ASN A 437 -25.77 12.16 33.23
CA ASN A 437 -24.33 11.90 33.23
C ASN A 437 -23.98 10.44 33.56
N ASP A 438 -24.86 9.72 34.26
CA ASP A 438 -24.64 8.32 34.64
C ASP A 438 -24.78 7.38 33.43
N ASP A 439 -25.58 7.75 32.43
CA ASP A 439 -25.81 6.99 31.18
C ASP A 439 -24.90 7.40 30.03
N PHE A 440 -23.91 8.25 30.33
CA PHE A 440 -23.02 8.86 29.35
C PHE A 440 -21.58 8.36 29.49
N HIS A 441 -20.98 8.03 28.34
CA HIS A 441 -19.57 7.66 28.26
C HIS A 441 -18.86 8.51 27.19
N ASN A 442 -17.74 9.12 27.58
CA ASN A 442 -16.90 9.92 26.69
C ASN A 442 -16.36 9.09 25.50
N LEU A 443 -15.95 9.79 24.44
CA LEU A 443 -15.19 9.21 23.34
C LEU A 443 -13.94 8.50 23.85
N THR A 444 -13.77 7.22 23.48
CA THR A 444 -12.59 6.42 23.82
C THR A 444 -12.39 5.31 22.78
N ASP A 445 -11.20 4.71 22.78
CA ASP A 445 -10.86 3.47 22.09
C ASP A 445 -10.91 2.22 23.01
N ASP A 446 -11.23 2.42 24.30
CA ASP A 446 -11.37 1.35 25.29
C ASP A 446 -12.73 0.63 25.15
N ASN A 447 -12.74 -0.41 24.30
CA ASN A 447 -13.89 -1.27 24.06
C ASN A 447 -14.46 -1.88 25.37
N GLU A 448 -13.60 -2.28 26.32
CA GLU A 448 -14.05 -2.92 27.55
C GLU A 448 -14.77 -1.92 28.47
N SER A 449 -14.26 -0.69 28.57
CA SER A 449 -14.92 0.38 29.33
C SER A 449 -16.32 0.70 28.78
N LEU A 450 -16.44 0.84 27.46
CA LEU A 450 -17.71 1.15 26.79
C LEU A 450 -18.75 0.05 26.99
N ILE A 451 -18.38 -1.21 26.71
CA ILE A 451 -19.28 -2.36 26.87
C ILE A 451 -19.73 -2.49 28.33
N ASN A 452 -18.80 -2.38 29.29
CA ASN A 452 -19.13 -2.50 30.70
C ASN A 452 -20.05 -1.37 31.17
N HIS A 453 -19.78 -0.13 30.78
CA HIS A 453 -20.63 1.01 31.12
C HIS A 453 -22.05 0.82 30.55
N MET A 454 -22.16 0.52 29.25
CA MET A 454 -23.44 0.28 28.58
C MET A 454 -24.28 -0.80 29.26
N TYR A 455 -23.69 -1.97 29.59
CA TYR A 455 -24.46 -3.04 30.22
C TYR A 455 -24.85 -2.68 31.66
N THR A 456 -24.04 -1.90 32.39
CA THR A 456 -24.24 -1.63 33.82
C THR A 456 -24.92 -0.32 34.18
N GLN A 457 -25.02 0.66 33.29
CA GLN A 457 -25.67 1.94 33.62
C GLN A 457 -27.04 2.07 32.97
N TRP A 458 -27.14 1.68 31.69
CA TRP A 458 -28.37 1.85 30.92
C TRP A 458 -29.50 0.94 31.42
N ASP A 459 -30.51 1.54 32.05
CA ASP A 459 -31.73 0.88 32.49
C ASP A 459 -32.95 1.63 31.94
N ALA A 460 -34.02 0.90 31.58
CA ALA A 460 -35.18 1.49 30.92
C ALA A 460 -36.08 2.25 31.90
N ASN A 461 -36.24 3.57 31.75
CA ASN A 461 -37.09 4.37 32.63
C ASN A 461 -37.56 5.70 31.99
N GLY A 462 -38.51 6.40 32.63
CA GLY A 462 -38.83 7.78 32.25
C GLY A 462 -39.50 7.96 30.88
N GLY A 463 -39.51 9.21 30.40
CA GLY A 463 -39.97 9.61 29.07
C GLY A 463 -38.86 9.54 28.02
N THR A 464 -39.08 10.12 26.84
CA THR A 464 -38.19 10.03 25.67
C THR A 464 -37.81 11.44 25.20
N CYS A 465 -36.55 11.84 25.43
CA CYS A 465 -35.98 13.14 25.05
C CYS A 465 -34.86 12.98 24.01
N ILE A 466 -35.24 12.79 22.74
CA ILE A 466 -34.27 12.57 21.64
C ILE A 466 -33.31 13.77 21.49
N CYS A 467 -33.83 15.00 21.59
CA CYS A 467 -33.02 16.22 21.53
C CYS A 467 -31.99 16.29 22.67
N CYS A 468 -32.30 15.79 23.88
CA CYS A 468 -31.36 15.72 24.99
C CYS A 468 -30.16 14.85 24.61
N GLY A 469 -30.43 13.68 24.02
CA GLY A 469 -29.38 12.75 23.56
C GLY A 469 -28.48 13.34 22.48
N ILE A 470 -29.07 13.98 21.46
CA ILE A 470 -28.33 14.63 20.37
C ILE A 470 -27.45 15.76 20.93
N ASN A 471 -28.04 16.68 21.70
CA ASN A 471 -27.32 17.83 22.25
C ASN A 471 -26.17 17.40 23.18
N LYS A 472 -26.35 16.33 23.95
CA LYS A 472 -25.29 15.76 24.80
C LYS A 472 -24.11 15.24 23.98
N ALA A 473 -24.36 14.55 22.87
CA ALA A 473 -23.31 14.08 21.96
C ALA A 473 -22.58 15.25 21.29
N VAL A 474 -23.32 16.25 20.78
CA VAL A 474 -22.74 17.48 20.19
C VAL A 474 -21.83 18.20 21.18
N GLN A 475 -22.27 18.32 22.43
CA GLN A 475 -21.49 18.94 23.50
C GLN A 475 -20.13 18.26 23.68
N GLU A 476 -20.09 16.92 23.70
CA GLU A 476 -18.84 16.19 23.87
C GLU A 476 -17.95 16.22 22.62
N PHE A 477 -18.52 16.18 21.42
CA PHE A 477 -17.74 16.41 20.18
C PHE A 477 -17.00 17.75 20.25
N ASN A 478 -17.71 18.82 20.62
CA ASN A 478 -17.11 20.16 20.73
C ASN A 478 -16.10 20.24 21.88
N SER A 479 -16.44 19.73 23.07
CA SER A 479 -15.52 19.65 24.22
C SER A 479 -14.22 18.92 23.88
N ASN A 480 -14.31 17.78 23.18
CA ASN A 480 -13.14 17.03 22.73
C ASN A 480 -12.33 17.82 21.69
N TYR A 481 -13.00 18.44 20.72
CA TYR A 481 -12.34 19.33 19.75
C TYR A 481 -11.60 20.49 20.43
N GLN A 482 -12.20 21.14 21.43
CA GLN A 482 -11.53 22.18 22.21
C GLN A 482 -10.34 21.62 23.00
N ARG A 483 -10.42 20.40 23.56
CA ARG A 483 -9.27 19.75 24.23
C ARG A 483 -8.14 19.43 23.26
N ILE A 484 -8.46 18.97 22.05
CA ILE A 484 -7.49 18.76 20.97
C ILE A 484 -6.82 20.09 20.62
N LEU A 485 -7.62 21.15 20.46
CA LEU A 485 -7.10 22.49 20.17
C LEU A 485 -6.19 23.02 21.27
N CYS A 486 -6.54 22.85 22.54
CA CYS A 486 -5.66 23.14 23.65
C CYS A 486 -6.11 22.44 24.95
N LYS A 487 -5.39 21.41 25.38
CA LYS A 487 -5.80 20.59 26.54
C LYS A 487 -5.76 21.36 27.85
N LYS A 488 -4.66 22.04 28.16
CA LYS A 488 -4.53 22.79 29.43
C LYS A 488 -5.26 24.12 29.38
N CYS A 489 -5.35 24.79 28.23
CA CYS A 489 -6.16 26.02 28.13
C CYS A 489 -7.63 25.76 28.47
N ASN A 490 -8.13 24.56 28.15
CA ASN A 490 -9.55 24.21 28.28
C ASN A 490 -9.84 23.25 29.45
N GLU A 491 -8.82 22.78 30.18
CA GLU A 491 -9.05 21.97 31.39
C GLU A 491 -9.78 22.80 32.45
N GLY A 492 -10.90 22.31 32.99
CA GLY A 492 -11.64 22.97 34.07
C GLY A 492 -12.26 24.33 33.70
N ILE A 493 -12.32 24.68 32.41
CA ILE A 493 -13.03 25.86 31.92
C ILE A 493 -14.55 25.64 32.04
N VAL A 494 -15.27 26.70 32.41
CA VAL A 494 -16.72 26.69 32.58
C VAL A 494 -17.45 27.75 31.75
N ALA A 495 -16.75 28.80 31.32
CA ALA A 495 -17.28 29.75 30.35
C ALA A 495 -16.14 30.39 29.56
N TYR A 496 -16.36 30.66 28.27
CA TYR A 496 -15.42 31.33 27.39
C TYR A 496 -16.14 32.26 26.41
N TYR A 497 -16.00 33.57 26.59
CA TYR A 497 -16.57 34.57 25.69
C TYR A 497 -15.45 35.21 24.86
N LYS A 498 -15.40 34.83 23.57
CA LYS A 498 -14.47 35.38 22.58
C LYS A 498 -14.91 36.71 21.99
N PHE A 499 -16.22 36.95 21.97
CA PHE A 499 -16.81 38.13 21.32
C PHE A 499 -16.53 38.26 19.81
N GLU A 500 -16.46 37.12 19.11
CA GLU A 500 -16.43 37.04 17.65
C GLU A 500 -17.85 37.16 17.06
N ASP A 501 -18.35 38.39 16.99
CA ASP A 501 -19.68 38.76 16.46
C ASP A 501 -20.89 38.19 17.23
N ASN A 502 -20.68 37.53 18.37
CA ASN A 502 -21.74 37.03 19.25
C ASN A 502 -21.31 37.05 20.74
N VAL A 503 -22.19 36.64 21.65
CA VAL A 503 -21.95 36.56 23.11
C VAL A 503 -22.16 35.14 23.66
N LEU A 504 -22.07 34.13 22.79
CA LEU A 504 -22.26 32.73 23.16
C LEU A 504 -21.02 32.17 23.85
N ASP A 505 -21.25 31.18 24.71
CA ASP A 505 -20.20 30.49 25.43
C ASP A 505 -19.46 29.49 24.51
N SER A 506 -18.22 29.83 24.19
CA SER A 506 -17.31 29.00 23.39
C SER A 506 -16.65 27.87 24.18
N SER A 507 -16.95 27.71 25.48
CA SER A 507 -16.37 26.64 26.31
C SER A 507 -17.04 25.28 26.09
N GLY A 508 -18.22 25.26 25.46
CA GLY A 508 -19.03 24.06 25.28
C GLY A 508 -19.88 23.71 26.50
N ARG A 509 -20.02 24.60 27.47
CA ARG A 509 -20.87 24.39 28.67
C ARG A 509 -22.27 24.95 28.53
N GLY A 510 -22.50 25.81 27.54
CA GLY A 510 -23.81 26.39 27.27
C GLY A 510 -24.17 27.52 28.23
N ASN A 511 -23.16 28.14 28.87
CA ASN A 511 -23.35 29.28 29.76
C ASN A 511 -23.44 30.58 28.93
N ASP A 512 -24.37 30.63 27.99
CA ASP A 512 -24.47 31.70 26.99
C ASP A 512 -24.82 33.06 27.60
N GLY A 513 -24.22 34.12 27.07
CA GLY A 513 -24.51 35.49 27.43
C GLY A 513 -25.68 36.08 26.66
N ASN A 514 -26.27 37.13 27.21
CA ASN A 514 -27.28 37.98 26.56
C ASN A 514 -26.75 39.40 26.43
N SER A 515 -26.65 39.88 25.19
CA SER A 515 -26.28 41.28 24.92
C SER A 515 -27.41 42.21 25.33
N ASN A 516 -27.07 43.25 26.06
CA ASN A 516 -27.98 44.32 26.46
C ASN A 516 -27.42 45.67 26.03
N GLY A 517 -28.29 46.54 25.51
CA GLY A 517 -27.86 47.75 24.80
C GLY A 517 -27.67 47.47 23.30
N ASN A 518 -26.70 48.14 22.68
CA ASN A 518 -26.27 47.88 21.30
C ASN A 518 -24.73 47.83 21.21
N PRO A 519 -24.08 46.89 21.91
CA PRO A 519 -22.63 46.75 21.84
C PRO A 519 -22.17 46.49 20.41
N VAL A 520 -20.96 46.96 20.09
CA VAL A 520 -20.38 46.86 18.74
C VAL A 520 -19.12 46.00 18.78
N TYR A 521 -18.95 45.14 17.79
CA TYR A 521 -17.73 44.33 17.64
C TYR A 521 -16.65 45.12 16.89
N VAL A 522 -15.50 45.31 17.53
CA VAL A 522 -14.32 46.03 17.02
C VAL A 522 -13.11 45.12 17.03
N ASP A 523 -11.95 45.58 16.55
CA ASP A 523 -10.74 44.76 16.56
C ASP A 523 -10.30 44.41 17.99
N GLY A 524 -10.19 43.11 18.27
CA GLY A 524 -9.87 42.54 19.58
C GLY A 524 -8.37 42.35 19.82
N THR A 525 -8.06 41.52 20.81
CA THR A 525 -6.71 40.97 21.06
C THR A 525 -6.39 39.82 20.09
N GLU A 526 -7.40 39.00 19.80
CA GLU A 526 -7.47 38.04 18.71
C GLU A 526 -8.74 38.40 17.93
N ASP A 527 -8.65 38.55 16.61
CA ASP A 527 -9.79 38.90 15.74
C ASP A 527 -10.71 40.05 16.22
N LYS A 528 -11.83 39.78 16.92
CA LYS A 528 -12.80 40.78 17.39
C LYS A 528 -12.91 40.82 18.91
N GLY A 529 -13.32 41.99 19.42
CA GLY A 529 -13.69 42.19 20.81
C GLY A 529 -14.95 43.05 20.91
N ILE A 530 -15.57 43.09 22.09
CA ILE A 530 -16.81 43.82 22.30
C ILE A 530 -16.54 45.23 22.86
N GLU A 531 -16.91 46.26 22.10
CA GLU A 531 -16.88 47.66 22.55
C GLU A 531 -18.15 47.97 23.32
N LEU A 532 -17.97 48.43 24.57
CA LEU A 532 -19.01 48.89 25.47
C LEU A 532 -18.89 50.40 25.65
N ASP A 533 -19.99 51.12 25.43
CA ASP A 533 -20.00 52.60 25.42
C ASP A 533 -20.39 53.24 26.76
N GLY A 534 -20.50 52.45 27.83
CA GLY A 534 -20.99 52.88 29.14
C GLY A 534 -22.51 52.78 29.33
N ASN A 535 -23.25 52.20 28.38
CA ASN A 535 -24.64 51.75 28.59
C ASN A 535 -24.91 50.33 28.06
N ASP A 536 -23.91 49.69 27.47
CA ASP A 536 -23.95 48.30 27.01
C ASP A 536 -23.37 47.33 28.05
N TRP A 537 -23.88 46.10 28.09
CA TRP A 537 -23.34 45.02 28.92
C TRP A 537 -23.78 43.64 28.41
N ILE A 538 -23.16 42.60 28.97
CA ILE A 538 -23.55 41.21 28.73
C ILE A 538 -23.99 40.61 30.07
N GLY A 539 -25.19 40.05 30.10
CA GLY A 539 -25.73 39.32 31.26
C GLY A 539 -25.70 37.83 30.99
N VAL A 540 -25.14 37.06 31.92
CA VAL A 540 -25.07 35.60 31.86
C VAL A 540 -25.93 35.04 32.99
N PRO A 541 -26.96 34.24 32.69
CA PRO A 541 -27.85 33.69 33.72
C PRO A 541 -27.13 32.82 34.77
N ASP A 542 -27.73 32.73 35.95
CA ASP A 542 -27.33 31.79 37.01
C ASP A 542 -27.16 30.35 36.51
N THR A 543 -26.09 29.68 36.94
CA THR A 543 -25.73 28.31 36.51
C THR A 543 -24.93 27.58 37.59
N ASP A 544 -25.11 26.26 37.67
CA ASP A 544 -24.39 25.39 38.62
C ASP A 544 -22.88 25.37 38.34
N ASP A 545 -22.47 25.74 37.12
CA ASP A 545 -21.06 25.85 36.75
C ASP A 545 -20.36 27.09 37.38
N ILE A 546 -21.12 28.15 37.70
CA ILE A 546 -20.57 29.46 38.09
C ILE A 546 -21.00 29.86 39.51
N ASN A 547 -22.28 29.86 39.84
CA ASN A 547 -22.74 30.47 41.10
C ASN A 547 -23.80 29.70 41.88
N THR A 548 -24.65 28.85 41.26
CA THR A 548 -25.69 28.11 42.01
C THR A 548 -25.21 26.84 42.69
N ASP A 549 -23.96 26.42 42.48
CA ASP A 549 -23.27 25.42 43.30
C ASP A 549 -22.12 26.04 44.14
N THR A 550 -21.52 25.23 45.00
CA THR A 550 -20.41 25.62 45.87
C THR A 550 -19.06 25.44 45.17
N HIS A 551 -18.32 26.52 45.01
CA HIS A 551 -17.03 26.52 44.30
C HIS A 551 -15.88 26.93 45.22
N ALA A 552 -15.00 25.96 45.51
CA ALA A 552 -13.79 26.18 46.29
C ALA A 552 -12.66 26.84 45.50
N LYS A 553 -12.65 26.66 44.17
CA LYS A 553 -11.57 27.12 43.30
C LYS A 553 -12.18 27.87 42.13
N ARG A 554 -11.62 29.05 41.81
CA ARG A 554 -12.06 29.87 40.69
C ARG A 554 -10.84 30.54 40.06
N THR A 555 -10.81 30.63 38.73
CA THR A 555 -9.95 31.59 38.02
C THR A 555 -10.78 32.34 36.99
N ILE A 556 -10.71 33.66 36.98
CA ILE A 556 -11.36 34.52 35.97
C ILE A 556 -10.25 35.29 35.26
N ILE A 557 -10.20 35.19 33.94
CA ILE A 557 -9.31 35.96 33.07
C ILE A 557 -10.18 36.85 32.18
N ALA A 558 -9.74 38.08 31.97
CA ALA A 558 -10.33 38.98 30.97
C ALA A 558 -9.22 39.81 30.32
N TRP A 559 -9.34 40.04 29.02
CA TRP A 559 -8.63 41.12 28.35
C TRP A 559 -9.51 42.35 28.31
N PHE A 560 -8.92 43.51 28.58
CA PHE A 560 -9.65 44.76 28.55
C PHE A 560 -8.78 45.92 28.05
N ASN A 561 -9.45 46.87 27.42
CA ASN A 561 -8.87 48.13 26.98
C ASN A 561 -9.82 49.26 27.40
N VAL A 562 -9.46 49.94 28.49
CA VAL A 562 -10.28 51.02 29.06
C VAL A 562 -10.04 52.34 28.32
N THR A 563 -11.13 53.03 27.97
CA THR A 563 -11.07 54.32 27.26
C THR A 563 -10.51 55.43 28.17
N ASP A 564 -11.07 55.55 29.38
CA ASP A 564 -10.62 56.47 30.41
C ASP A 564 -10.68 55.82 31.80
N LYS A 565 -9.53 55.46 32.36
CA LYS A 565 -9.40 54.86 33.70
C LYS A 565 -9.66 55.85 34.85
N ASP A 566 -9.66 57.16 34.57
CA ASP A 566 -9.68 58.22 35.59
C ASP A 566 -11.08 58.82 35.78
N ILE A 567 -12.14 58.20 35.22
CA ILE A 567 -13.51 58.62 35.51
C ILE A 567 -13.85 58.48 37.01
N ALA A 568 -14.81 59.26 37.47
CA ALA A 568 -15.14 59.37 38.89
C ALA A 568 -15.90 58.15 39.44
N ASP A 569 -16.70 57.52 38.59
CA ASP A 569 -17.50 56.34 38.89
C ASP A 569 -16.64 55.06 38.70
N LYS A 570 -17.09 53.92 39.22
CA LYS A 570 -16.37 52.65 39.06
C LYS A 570 -16.71 52.07 37.67
N GLN A 571 -15.79 51.32 37.08
CA GLN A 571 -16.00 50.66 35.80
C GLN A 571 -15.84 49.15 35.97
N VAL A 572 -16.93 48.39 35.88
CA VAL A 572 -16.92 46.95 36.17
C VAL A 572 -16.66 46.14 34.90
N ILE A 573 -15.61 45.33 34.93
CA ILE A 573 -15.26 44.43 33.83
C ILE A 573 -16.04 43.11 33.99
N TYR A 574 -16.05 42.57 35.21
CA TYR A 574 -16.71 41.31 35.54
C TYR A 574 -17.26 41.35 36.96
N GLU A 575 -18.43 40.75 37.16
CA GLU A 575 -19.10 40.63 38.45
C GLU A 575 -19.90 39.32 38.53
N GLU A 576 -19.74 38.60 39.64
CA GLU A 576 -20.63 37.50 40.03
C GLU A 576 -21.16 37.74 41.45
N GLY A 577 -22.46 37.50 41.62
CA GLY A 577 -23.12 37.42 42.91
C GLY A 577 -23.79 38.70 43.41
N GLY A 578 -23.55 39.02 44.69
CA GLY A 578 -24.33 40.04 45.40
C GLY A 578 -23.67 40.49 46.70
N GLY A 579 -24.35 41.33 47.49
CA GLY A 579 -23.75 41.91 48.71
C GLY A 579 -23.26 40.90 49.76
N SER A 580 -23.73 39.64 49.75
CA SER A 580 -23.34 38.62 50.74
C SER A 580 -22.16 37.74 50.32
N ARG A 581 -22.06 37.42 49.02
CA ARG A 581 -21.03 36.56 48.43
C ARG A 581 -20.84 36.96 46.97
N GLY A 582 -19.62 36.87 46.47
CA GLY A 582 -19.35 37.16 45.07
C GLY A 582 -17.88 37.47 44.79
N LEU A 583 -17.60 37.71 43.52
CA LEU A 583 -16.32 38.20 43.00
C LEU A 583 -16.56 39.39 42.07
N ASN A 584 -15.59 40.30 42.00
CA ASN A 584 -15.63 41.37 41.01
C ASN A 584 -14.25 41.80 40.52
N ILE A 585 -14.23 42.36 39.32
CA ILE A 585 -13.08 42.99 38.68
C ILE A 585 -13.52 44.35 38.16
N TYR A 586 -12.88 45.42 38.63
CA TYR A 586 -13.29 46.78 38.28
C TYR A 586 -12.13 47.79 38.31
N ILE A 587 -12.34 48.93 37.66
CA ILE A 587 -11.40 50.04 37.62
C ILE A 587 -11.94 51.20 38.45
N TYR A 588 -11.09 51.78 39.29
CA TYR A 588 -11.42 52.97 40.07
C TYR A 588 -10.18 53.80 40.37
N GLN A 589 -10.27 55.13 40.20
CA GLN A 589 -9.17 56.07 40.42
C GLN A 589 -7.87 55.66 39.70
N GLY A 590 -7.99 55.19 38.47
CA GLY A 590 -6.87 54.76 37.63
C GLY A 590 -6.17 53.48 38.05
N LYS A 591 -6.79 52.68 38.92
CA LYS A 591 -6.31 51.37 39.36
C LYS A 591 -7.31 50.29 39.03
N LEU A 592 -6.79 49.12 38.67
CA LEU A 592 -7.55 47.89 38.60
C LEU A 592 -7.65 47.23 39.98
N PHE A 593 -8.85 46.77 40.34
CA PHE A 593 -9.19 46.03 41.54
C PHE A 593 -9.68 44.62 41.18
N VAL A 594 -9.34 43.64 42.02
CA VAL A 594 -10.00 42.33 42.07
C VAL A 594 -10.51 42.10 43.49
N GLY A 595 -11.79 41.74 43.62
CA GLY A 595 -12.51 41.59 44.88
C GLY A 595 -13.14 40.22 45.04
N GLY A 596 -13.22 39.74 46.27
CA GLY A 596 -14.00 38.54 46.62
C GLY A 596 -14.42 38.56 48.08
N TRP A 597 -15.59 38.00 48.40
CA TRP A 597 -16.15 37.97 49.75
C TRP A 597 -17.12 36.80 49.96
N ASN A 598 -17.31 36.42 51.23
CA ASN A 598 -18.32 35.45 51.66
C ASN A 598 -18.67 35.66 53.14
N GLU A 599 -19.61 36.57 53.42
CA GLU A 599 -19.86 37.11 54.76
C GLU A 599 -20.69 36.27 55.73
N PRO A 600 -21.55 35.31 55.32
CA PRO A 600 -22.39 34.60 56.27
C PRO A 600 -21.60 33.91 57.40
N ALA A 601 -22.01 34.18 58.64
CA ALA A 601 -21.33 33.67 59.84
C ALA A 601 -21.42 32.14 60.03
N GLY A 602 -22.35 31.48 59.32
CA GLY A 602 -22.48 30.02 59.29
C GLY A 602 -21.59 29.34 58.23
N GLU A 603 -20.90 30.14 57.42
CA GLU A 603 -20.01 29.71 56.34
C GLU A 603 -18.56 30.09 56.73
N SER A 604 -17.84 30.86 55.91
CA SER A 604 -16.45 31.29 56.20
C SER A 604 -16.31 32.62 56.94
N ASN A 605 -17.36 33.46 56.98
CA ASN A 605 -17.31 34.83 57.50
C ASN A 605 -16.18 35.69 56.87
N TRP A 606 -15.80 35.41 55.63
CA TRP A 606 -14.85 36.21 54.86
C TRP A 606 -15.44 37.58 54.54
N GLN A 607 -15.04 38.59 55.30
CA GLN A 607 -15.51 39.99 55.15
C GLN A 607 -15.12 40.64 53.81
N GLY A 608 -14.26 39.97 53.06
CA GLY A 608 -13.81 40.35 51.73
C GLY A 608 -12.35 40.74 51.64
N THR A 609 -11.80 40.58 50.44
CA THR A 609 -10.43 40.96 50.07
C THR A 609 -10.48 41.72 48.77
N TRP A 610 -9.91 42.93 48.73
CA TRP A 610 -9.76 43.73 47.52
C TRP A 610 -8.29 44.04 47.26
N LEU A 611 -7.77 43.44 46.19
CA LEU A 611 -6.40 43.63 45.75
C LEU A 611 -6.39 44.67 44.63
N ASN A 612 -5.41 45.57 44.62
CA ASN A 612 -5.30 46.58 43.55
C ASN A 612 -3.88 46.73 43.00
N THR A 613 -3.83 47.14 41.74
CA THR A 613 -2.62 47.57 41.04
C THR A 613 -2.18 48.97 41.50
N SER A 614 -0.96 49.36 41.12
CA SER A 614 -0.48 50.73 41.37
C SER A 614 -1.11 51.76 40.41
N SER A 615 -1.19 51.42 39.12
CA SER A 615 -1.96 52.10 38.07
C SER A 615 -2.09 51.19 36.83
N ILE A 616 -2.98 51.55 35.91
CA ILE A 616 -3.09 50.99 34.55
C ILE A 616 -3.00 52.11 33.48
N ASN A 617 -3.00 51.78 32.19
CA ASN A 617 -2.97 52.77 31.10
C ASN A 617 -4.31 52.83 30.36
N ASN A 618 -4.64 54.01 29.79
CA ASN A 618 -5.78 54.17 28.89
C ASN A 618 -5.42 53.69 27.48
N ASN A 619 -6.40 53.22 26.73
CA ASN A 619 -6.27 52.88 25.31
C ASN A 619 -5.16 51.85 25.04
N GLN A 620 -4.95 50.93 25.99
CA GLN A 620 -4.01 49.82 25.90
C GLN A 620 -4.67 48.54 26.39
N TRP A 621 -4.40 47.43 25.70
CA TRP A 621 -4.79 46.10 26.14
C TRP A 621 -4.02 45.70 27.40
N HIS A 622 -4.78 45.24 28.39
CA HIS A 622 -4.28 44.62 29.61
C HIS A 622 -4.99 43.28 29.82
N GLN A 623 -4.27 42.31 30.39
CA GLN A 623 -4.85 41.03 30.83
C GLN A 623 -4.97 41.05 32.35
N VAL A 624 -6.17 40.86 32.89
CA VAL A 624 -6.39 40.65 34.33
C VAL A 624 -6.68 39.18 34.61
N ALA A 625 -6.13 38.66 35.72
CA ALA A 625 -6.59 37.40 36.28
C ALA A 625 -6.88 37.52 37.79
N LEU A 626 -8.04 37.00 38.20
CA LEU A 626 -8.42 36.77 39.60
C LEU A 626 -8.32 35.26 39.85
N VAL A 627 -7.60 34.85 40.89
CA VAL A 627 -7.44 33.44 41.25
C VAL A 627 -7.83 33.21 42.71
N LEU A 628 -8.75 32.27 42.93
CA LEU A 628 -9.20 31.80 44.24
C LEU A 628 -8.88 30.30 44.39
N ASN A 629 -8.12 29.96 45.43
CA ASN A 629 -7.85 28.58 45.84
C ASN A 629 -8.36 28.34 47.27
N GLY A 630 -9.65 28.57 47.48
CA GLY A 630 -10.28 28.52 48.78
C GLY A 630 -10.56 27.11 49.30
N THR A 631 -10.95 27.08 50.57
CA THR A 631 -11.60 25.94 51.23
C THR A 631 -12.84 26.45 51.97
N SER A 632 -13.53 25.58 52.71
CA SER A 632 -14.67 25.98 53.54
C SER A 632 -14.31 26.91 54.71
N SER A 633 -13.02 27.22 54.90
CA SER A 633 -12.53 28.14 55.92
C SER A 633 -11.77 29.31 55.29
N LEU A 634 -11.71 30.43 56.00
CA LEU A 634 -10.89 31.58 55.59
C LEU A 634 -9.41 31.25 55.74
N GLU A 635 -8.69 31.25 54.62
CA GLU A 635 -7.24 31.00 54.55
C GLU A 635 -6.50 32.21 54.03
N ASN A 636 -5.20 32.33 54.32
CA ASN A 636 -4.37 33.44 53.87
C ASN A 636 -3.68 33.11 52.54
N GLU A 637 -3.44 34.13 51.71
CA GLU A 637 -2.71 34.05 50.44
C GLU A 637 -3.34 33.15 49.36
N VAL A 638 -4.60 32.76 49.55
CA VAL A 638 -5.37 31.91 48.62
C VAL A 638 -6.18 32.71 47.59
N PHE A 639 -6.33 34.02 47.77
CA PHE A 639 -6.93 34.94 46.81
C PHE A 639 -5.85 35.82 46.18
N LYS A 640 -5.74 35.83 44.85
CA LYS A 640 -4.63 36.45 44.12
C LYS A 640 -5.11 37.26 42.93
N GLY A 641 -4.38 38.34 42.63
CA GLY A 641 -4.60 39.17 41.46
C GLY A 641 -3.35 39.25 40.58
N TYR A 642 -3.55 39.10 39.27
CA TYR A 642 -2.52 39.22 38.25
C TYR A 642 -2.90 40.30 37.23
N ILE A 643 -1.90 41.00 36.72
CA ILE A 643 -2.02 41.96 35.62
C ILE A 643 -0.89 41.67 34.63
N ASP A 644 -1.22 41.51 33.36
CA ASP A 644 -0.29 41.19 32.26
C ASP A 644 0.60 39.98 32.60
N GLY A 645 0.01 38.92 33.16
CA GLY A 645 0.71 37.70 33.57
C GLY A 645 1.55 37.79 34.85
N VAL A 646 1.54 38.91 35.59
CA VAL A 646 2.36 39.10 36.80
C VAL A 646 1.48 39.27 38.04
N GLU A 647 1.74 38.49 39.10
CA GLU A 647 1.04 38.63 40.40
C GLU A 647 1.34 40.03 40.97
N PHE A 648 0.32 40.87 41.14
CA PHE A 648 0.49 42.20 41.74
C PHE A 648 0.20 42.21 43.24
N SER A 649 -0.62 41.28 43.74
CA SER A 649 -0.92 41.13 45.17
C SER A 649 -1.64 39.80 45.45
N ASN A 650 -1.67 39.40 46.73
CA ASN A 650 -2.50 38.33 47.25
C ASN A 650 -3.11 38.70 48.61
N GLY A 651 -4.08 37.92 49.07
CA GLY A 651 -4.77 38.13 50.34
C GLY A 651 -5.56 36.89 50.78
N SER A 652 -6.35 37.05 51.84
CA SER A 652 -7.16 35.95 52.38
C SER A 652 -8.35 35.63 51.47
N GLY A 653 -8.83 34.40 51.52
CA GLY A 653 -10.01 33.97 50.76
C GLY A 653 -10.62 32.68 51.31
N SER A 654 -11.82 32.36 50.86
CA SER A 654 -12.52 31.09 51.11
C SER A 654 -13.25 30.65 49.86
N GLN A 655 -13.79 29.43 49.85
CA GLN A 655 -14.78 29.03 48.84
C GLN A 655 -15.96 30.00 48.81
N LEU A 656 -16.68 29.98 47.70
CA LEU A 656 -17.99 30.60 47.54
C LEU A 656 -19.04 29.50 47.68
N TRP A 657 -20.06 29.75 48.49
CA TRP A 657 -21.25 28.90 48.57
C TRP A 657 -22.23 29.26 47.46
N ASP A 658 -23.22 28.40 47.24
CA ASP A 658 -24.30 28.66 46.29
C ASP A 658 -24.91 30.06 46.50
N HIS A 659 -25.05 30.81 45.43
CA HIS A 659 -25.61 32.14 45.42
C HIS A 659 -26.22 32.46 44.06
N GLY A 660 -27.32 33.22 44.07
CA GLY A 660 -27.88 33.76 42.84
C GLY A 660 -27.36 35.15 42.54
N GLY A 661 -27.77 35.67 41.39
CA GLY A 661 -27.35 36.96 40.87
C GLY A 661 -26.62 36.73 39.55
N ASP A 662 -27.31 37.06 38.46
CA ASP A 662 -26.81 36.89 37.11
C ASP A 662 -25.43 37.53 36.97
N ILE A 663 -24.51 36.81 36.34
CA ILE A 663 -23.16 37.26 36.11
C ILE A 663 -23.18 38.42 35.12
N GLN A 664 -22.47 39.50 35.44
CA GLN A 664 -22.43 40.70 34.63
C GLN A 664 -21.03 40.92 34.05
N ILE A 665 -20.97 41.20 32.75
CA ILE A 665 -19.76 41.64 32.04
C ILE A 665 -20.02 43.05 31.55
N GLY A 666 -19.18 44.00 31.99
CA GLY A 666 -19.30 45.41 31.60
C GLY A 666 -20.19 46.27 32.49
N ARG A 667 -20.80 45.71 33.55
CA ARG A 667 -21.52 46.45 34.61
C ARG A 667 -21.62 45.62 35.90
N ASN A 668 -22.24 46.18 36.93
CA ASN A 668 -22.78 45.44 38.08
C ASN A 668 -24.32 45.49 38.14
N GLU A 669 -24.93 44.52 38.82
CA GLU A 669 -26.37 44.52 39.19
C GLU A 669 -26.57 44.47 40.72
N GLY A 670 -25.58 43.93 41.46
CA GLY A 670 -25.48 44.07 42.90
C GLY A 670 -24.16 43.49 43.37
N THR A 671 -23.33 44.23 44.10
CA THR A 671 -21.96 43.79 44.39
C THR A 671 -21.42 44.37 45.68
N LYS A 672 -20.17 44.04 46.00
CA LYS A 672 -19.43 44.65 47.11
C LYS A 672 -18.08 45.16 46.64
N PHE A 673 -17.90 46.47 46.67
CA PHE A 673 -16.64 47.12 46.37
C PHE A 673 -15.77 47.26 47.63
N HIS A 674 -14.54 47.76 47.45
CA HIS A 674 -13.59 47.94 48.56
C HIS A 674 -14.07 48.94 49.63
N ASP A 675 -15.06 49.77 49.30
CA ASP A 675 -15.66 50.79 50.14
C ASP A 675 -17.06 50.43 50.67
N GLY A 676 -17.61 49.26 50.32
CA GLY A 676 -18.85 48.73 50.88
C GLY A 676 -19.78 48.07 49.86
N ASP A 677 -20.99 47.73 50.32
CA ASP A 677 -22.04 47.14 49.48
C ASP A 677 -22.57 48.18 48.50
N ASP A 678 -22.80 47.74 47.26
CA ASP A 678 -23.43 48.53 46.22
C ASP A 678 -24.61 47.75 45.63
N ASN A 679 -25.81 48.30 45.80
CA ASN A 679 -27.06 47.74 45.27
C ASN A 679 -27.60 48.60 44.13
N SER A 680 -26.73 49.37 43.45
CA SER A 680 -27.10 50.13 42.26
C SER A 680 -26.75 49.37 40.99
N ASP A 681 -27.62 49.48 39.98
CA ASP A 681 -27.37 48.98 38.64
C ASP A 681 -26.73 50.12 37.84
N GLY A 682 -25.39 50.26 37.81
CA GLY A 682 -24.85 51.50 37.26
C GLY A 682 -23.36 51.69 37.05
N GLU A 683 -22.47 50.81 37.52
CA GLU A 683 -21.03 51.00 37.36
C GLU A 683 -20.56 50.39 36.04
N TYR A 684 -20.88 51.06 34.93
CA TYR A 684 -20.62 50.59 33.57
C TYR A 684 -19.16 50.74 33.14
N PHE A 685 -18.68 49.80 32.34
CA PHE A 685 -17.40 49.87 31.67
C PHE A 685 -17.49 50.66 30.36
N THR A 686 -16.48 51.47 30.06
CA THR A 686 -16.34 52.13 28.76
C THR A 686 -15.00 51.79 28.11
N GLY A 687 -15.05 51.02 27.02
CA GLY A 687 -13.88 50.50 26.34
C GLY A 687 -14.17 49.17 25.66
N VAL A 688 -13.13 48.38 25.40
CA VAL A 688 -13.25 47.07 24.76
C VAL A 688 -12.94 45.97 25.77
N ILE A 689 -13.77 44.93 25.82
CA ILE A 689 -13.53 43.70 26.57
C ILE A 689 -13.34 42.56 25.58
N ASP A 690 -12.45 41.62 25.90
CA ASP A 690 -12.16 40.48 25.06
C ASP A 690 -11.77 39.25 25.89
N GLU A 691 -11.89 38.06 25.30
CA GLU A 691 -11.27 36.82 25.79
C GLU A 691 -11.57 36.50 27.28
N ILE A 692 -12.84 36.59 27.69
CA ILE A 692 -13.23 36.26 29.07
C ILE A 692 -13.25 34.74 29.25
N LYS A 693 -12.47 34.24 30.20
CA LYS A 693 -12.39 32.81 30.55
C LYS A 693 -12.63 32.60 32.03
N ILE A 694 -13.56 31.71 32.36
CA ILE A 694 -13.89 31.33 33.74
C ILE A 694 -13.54 29.86 33.93
N TYR A 695 -12.83 29.56 35.02
CA TYR A 695 -12.39 28.20 35.37
C TYR A 695 -12.83 27.83 36.79
N ASN A 696 -13.25 26.58 36.97
CA ASN A 696 -13.43 25.93 38.28
C ASN A 696 -12.14 25.26 38.80
N ARG A 697 -10.99 25.82 38.41
CA ARG A 697 -9.67 25.40 38.88
C ARG A 697 -8.74 26.60 39.07
N VAL A 698 -7.64 26.35 39.76
CA VAL A 698 -6.58 27.33 39.97
C VAL A 698 -5.62 27.27 38.78
N LEU A 699 -5.46 28.39 38.06
CA LEU A 699 -4.36 28.56 37.13
C LEU A 699 -3.13 29.05 37.88
N ASN A 700 -1.97 28.44 37.62
CA ASN A 700 -0.70 28.91 38.17
C ASN A 700 -0.11 30.06 37.33
N ALA A 701 0.90 30.74 37.86
CA ALA A 701 1.50 31.91 37.21
C ALA A 701 2.00 31.63 35.78
N THR A 702 2.50 30.42 35.48
CA THR A 702 2.94 30.03 34.14
C THR A 702 1.77 29.85 33.18
N GLU A 703 0.63 29.33 33.67
CA GLU A 703 -0.60 29.16 32.87
C GLU A 703 -1.25 30.53 32.57
N ILE A 704 -1.21 31.45 33.54
CA ILE A 704 -1.70 32.83 33.36
C ILE A 704 -0.76 33.62 32.42
N GLN A 705 0.55 33.34 32.48
CA GLN A 705 1.55 33.80 31.49
C GLN A 705 1.51 33.01 30.17
N GLY A 706 0.77 31.90 30.10
CA GLY A 706 0.82 30.83 29.10
C GLY A 706 0.24 31.18 27.74
N ILE A 707 0.23 32.46 27.40
CA ILE A 707 0.04 33.00 26.06
C ILE A 707 1.45 33.51 25.65
N PRO A 708 2.23 32.80 24.82
CA PRO A 708 3.36 31.96 25.27
C PRO A 708 4.76 32.43 24.82
N LEU A 709 5.83 31.87 25.41
CA LEU A 709 7.25 32.04 24.98
C LEU A 709 7.99 30.71 24.70
N SER A 710 7.30 29.58 24.62
CA SER A 710 7.88 28.24 24.45
C SER A 710 7.15 27.48 23.35
N ASN A 711 7.84 27.18 22.24
CA ASN A 711 7.31 26.36 21.14
C ASN A 711 7.58 24.88 21.43
N VAL A 712 6.78 24.26 22.29
CA VAL A 712 6.94 22.85 22.66
C VAL A 712 5.60 22.15 22.49
N CYS A 713 5.48 21.42 21.38
CA CYS A 713 4.33 20.58 21.12
C CYS A 713 4.15 19.49 22.18
N GLY A 714 2.90 19.24 22.53
CA GLY A 714 2.46 18.24 23.48
C GLY A 714 2.56 18.68 24.93
N ASP A 715 2.70 19.99 25.18
CA ASP A 715 2.76 20.53 26.54
C ASP A 715 1.38 20.94 27.09
N GLY A 716 0.34 20.86 26.25
CA GLY A 716 -1.06 21.16 26.51
C GLY A 716 -1.43 22.62 26.29
N TRP A 717 -0.51 23.48 25.87
CA TRP A 717 -0.72 24.91 25.61
C TRP A 717 -0.52 25.25 24.14
N LYS A 718 -1.62 25.54 23.44
CA LYS A 718 -1.54 26.01 22.06
C LYS A 718 -0.89 27.39 22.00
N ASN A 719 0.22 27.49 21.27
CA ASN A 719 0.84 28.76 20.93
C ASN A 719 0.48 29.29 19.54
N SER A 720 0.93 30.50 19.20
CA SER A 720 0.66 31.14 17.90
C SER A 720 1.26 30.41 16.69
N THR A 721 2.10 29.38 16.90
CA THR A 721 2.69 28.56 15.82
C THR A 721 2.13 27.14 15.76
N GLU A 722 1.22 26.79 16.66
CA GLU A 722 0.57 25.49 16.76
C GLU A 722 -0.89 25.62 16.33
N ASP A 723 -1.40 24.65 15.57
CA ASP A 723 -2.81 24.59 15.22
C ASP A 723 -3.65 23.96 16.36
N CYS A 724 -3.01 23.10 17.16
CA CYS A 724 -3.57 22.34 18.27
C CYS A 724 -2.47 22.01 19.29
N ASP A 725 -2.82 21.70 20.55
CA ASP A 725 -1.92 21.03 21.50
C ASP A 725 -2.76 20.26 22.54
N ASP A 726 -2.83 18.94 22.36
CA ASP A 726 -3.64 18.05 23.17
C ASP A 726 -2.86 17.45 24.37
N GLY A 727 -1.69 18.02 24.68
CA GLY A 727 -0.85 17.64 25.81
C GLY A 727 -0.15 16.28 25.67
N ASN A 728 0.00 15.77 24.45
CA ASN A 728 0.84 14.63 24.12
C ASN A 728 1.49 14.80 22.73
N ASN A 729 2.27 13.81 22.26
CA ASN A 729 2.88 13.81 20.91
C ASN A 729 2.47 12.56 20.11
N ASP A 730 1.34 11.96 20.49
CA ASP A 730 0.76 10.85 19.77
C ASP A 730 0.17 11.39 18.45
N ASN A 731 0.07 10.53 17.45
CA ASN A 731 -0.56 10.89 16.18
C ASN A 731 -1.88 10.15 16.10
N PHE A 732 -2.82 10.67 15.30
CA PHE A 732 -4.14 10.11 15.05
C PHE A 732 -5.15 10.21 16.19
N ASP A 733 -4.93 11.09 17.17
CA ASP A 733 -5.87 11.43 18.25
C ASP A 733 -6.51 12.81 18.06
N GLY A 734 -6.16 13.53 17.00
CA GLY A 734 -6.70 14.86 16.70
C GLY A 734 -5.64 15.95 16.67
N CYS A 735 -4.50 15.78 17.35
CA CYS A 735 -3.37 16.69 17.28
C CYS A 735 -2.07 15.91 17.10
N ASN A 736 -1.37 16.13 15.99
CA ASN A 736 -0.19 15.32 15.69
C ASN A 736 1.07 15.80 16.45
N GLU A 737 2.17 15.03 16.34
CA GLU A 737 3.46 15.32 16.99
C GLU A 737 4.12 16.66 16.58
N ASN A 738 3.58 17.33 15.55
CA ASN A 738 4.01 18.65 15.09
C ASN A 738 2.96 19.74 15.41
N CYS A 739 2.00 19.43 16.28
CA CYS A 739 0.91 20.29 16.71
C CYS A 739 0.10 20.86 15.54
N SER A 740 -0.09 20.01 14.52
CA SER A 740 -1.00 20.29 13.41
C SER A 740 -2.28 19.48 13.59
N LEU A 741 -3.42 20.14 13.39
CA LEU A 741 -4.74 19.54 13.59
C LEU A 741 -4.98 18.39 12.59
N GLU A 742 -5.45 17.25 13.10
CA GLU A 742 -5.85 16.10 12.30
C GLU A 742 -7.37 16.10 12.13
N LYS A 743 -7.86 16.18 10.89
CA LYS A 743 -9.32 16.22 10.64
C LYS A 743 -9.95 14.84 10.87
N ARG A 744 -10.91 14.79 11.79
CA ARG A 744 -11.73 13.63 12.11
C ARG A 744 -13.12 13.75 11.46
N TYR A 745 -13.78 12.63 11.20
CA TYR A 745 -15.15 12.55 10.70
C TYR A 745 -16.07 12.32 11.89
N TRP A 746 -17.00 13.24 12.13
CA TRP A 746 -17.95 13.13 13.23
C TRP A 746 -19.28 12.58 12.74
N SER A 747 -19.77 11.56 13.43
CA SER A 747 -21.06 10.96 13.12
C SER A 747 -21.73 10.46 14.38
N MET A 748 -23.05 10.41 14.41
CA MET A 748 -23.78 9.74 15.49
C MET A 748 -24.90 8.85 14.94
N VAL A 749 -25.24 7.83 15.71
CA VAL A 749 -26.33 6.90 15.42
C VAL A 749 -27.39 7.08 16.50
N VAL A 750 -28.48 7.77 16.15
CA VAL A 750 -29.65 8.02 17.00
C VAL A 750 -30.62 6.86 16.84
N MET A 751 -31.00 6.20 17.93
CA MET A 751 -31.98 5.12 17.90
C MET A 751 -33.09 5.38 18.90
N SER A 752 -34.34 5.17 18.49
CA SER A 752 -35.54 5.26 19.33
C SER A 752 -36.57 4.20 18.96
N ASP A 753 -37.34 3.74 19.96
CA ASP A 753 -38.46 2.81 19.80
C ASP A 753 -39.84 3.50 19.89
N GLY A 754 -39.87 4.81 20.09
CA GLY A 754 -41.09 5.55 20.44
C GLY A 754 -41.17 6.98 19.89
N HIS A 755 -42.11 7.75 20.42
CA HIS A 755 -42.30 9.17 20.13
C HIS A 755 -41.52 10.03 21.13
N ALA A 756 -41.07 11.21 20.71
CA ALA A 756 -40.55 12.21 21.64
C ALA A 756 -41.67 12.66 22.61
N THR A 757 -41.37 12.72 23.90
CA THR A 757 -42.34 13.08 24.96
C THR A 757 -41.83 14.16 25.91
N THR A 758 -40.59 14.63 25.73
CA THR A 758 -39.98 15.69 26.55
C THR A 758 -39.27 16.72 25.68
N ARG A 759 -39.41 18.01 26.03
CA ARG A 759 -38.91 19.17 25.25
C ARG A 759 -37.52 19.62 25.67
N CYS A 760 -36.75 20.10 24.70
CA CYS A 760 -35.52 20.86 24.92
C CYS A 760 -35.70 22.38 24.76
N ASN A 761 -36.80 22.84 24.17
CA ASN A 761 -37.12 24.24 23.87
C ASN A 761 -36.09 24.95 22.97
N ASN A 762 -35.44 24.22 22.06
CA ASN A 762 -34.47 24.75 21.10
C ASN A 762 -35.11 25.07 19.74
N ALA A 763 -36.23 24.45 19.38
CA ALA A 763 -36.94 24.79 18.15
C ALA A 763 -37.78 26.07 18.32
N GLN A 764 -37.68 26.97 17.34
CA GLN A 764 -38.54 28.15 17.21
C GLN A 764 -39.52 28.05 16.01
N SER A 765 -39.37 27.00 15.21
CA SER A 765 -40.16 26.75 14.00
C SER A 765 -40.80 25.37 14.07
N ASP A 766 -41.94 25.23 13.39
CA ASP A 766 -42.67 23.97 13.17
C ASP A 766 -42.01 23.26 11.97
N PHE A 767 -41.29 22.17 12.23
CA PHE A 767 -40.50 21.41 11.26
C PHE A 767 -41.25 20.21 10.68
N ASN A 768 -42.25 19.69 11.40
CA ASN A 768 -43.10 18.58 10.94
C ASN A 768 -44.41 19.05 10.26
N ASP A 769 -44.63 20.36 10.16
CA ASP A 769 -45.81 21.03 9.58
C ASP A 769 -47.13 20.62 10.26
N ASP A 770 -47.10 20.28 11.56
CA ASP A 770 -48.27 19.80 12.30
C ASP A 770 -49.14 20.92 12.91
N GLY A 771 -48.61 22.15 12.94
CA GLY A 771 -49.26 23.35 13.44
C GLY A 771 -48.86 23.76 14.87
N SER A 772 -47.91 23.06 15.49
CA SER A 772 -47.30 23.36 16.79
C SER A 772 -45.78 23.45 16.68
N VAL A 773 -45.13 24.09 17.66
CA VAL A 773 -43.69 23.86 17.90
C VAL A 773 -43.63 22.98 19.12
N ASP A 774 -43.14 21.75 19.02
CA ASP A 774 -43.23 20.71 20.07
C ASP A 774 -41.92 19.92 20.31
N GLU A 775 -42.01 18.79 21.01
CA GLU A 775 -40.90 17.90 21.33
C GLU A 775 -40.24 17.29 20.07
N GLU A 776 -41.00 17.06 19.01
CA GLU A 776 -40.52 16.49 17.75
C GLU A 776 -39.67 17.50 16.98
N ASP A 777 -40.13 18.75 16.95
CA ASP A 777 -39.41 19.86 16.32
C ASP A 777 -38.07 20.13 17.01
N ASP A 778 -38.03 20.05 18.34
CA ASP A 778 -36.81 20.20 19.13
C ASP A 778 -35.73 19.15 18.73
N ALA A 779 -36.15 17.90 18.47
CA ALA A 779 -35.27 16.82 18.04
C ALA A 779 -34.80 16.98 16.58
N ILE A 780 -35.68 17.45 15.70
CA ILE A 780 -35.30 17.77 14.31
C ILE A 780 -34.30 18.92 14.29
N GLN A 781 -34.59 20.03 15.00
CA GLN A 781 -33.71 21.19 15.09
C GLN A 781 -32.32 20.82 15.62
N ALA A 782 -32.25 20.02 16.69
CA ALA A 782 -30.97 19.57 17.25
C ALA A 782 -30.12 18.80 16.21
N SER A 783 -30.76 17.99 15.37
CA SER A 783 -30.08 17.29 14.27
C SER A 783 -29.62 18.23 13.16
N CYS A 784 -30.45 19.22 12.81
CA CYS A 784 -30.08 20.26 11.84
C CYS A 784 -28.85 21.03 12.34
N ASP A 785 -28.86 21.48 13.61
CA ASP A 785 -27.77 22.24 14.23
C ASP A 785 -26.47 21.41 14.29
N ALA A 786 -26.58 20.12 14.65
CA ALA A 786 -25.45 19.21 14.65
C ALA A 786 -24.74 19.14 13.29
N TYR A 787 -25.51 19.15 12.19
CA TYR A 787 -24.94 19.12 10.84
C TYR A 787 -24.54 20.51 10.31
N SER A 788 -25.37 21.54 10.50
CA SER A 788 -25.10 22.88 9.95
C SER A 788 -23.92 23.56 10.62
N ASP A 789 -23.80 23.40 11.94
CA ASP A 789 -22.85 24.17 12.74
C ASP A 789 -21.54 23.41 12.91
N TYR A 790 -21.61 22.07 12.96
CA TYR A 790 -20.48 21.20 13.28
C TYR A 790 -20.16 20.15 12.22
N GLY A 791 -21.02 19.95 11.21
CA GLY A 791 -20.81 18.95 10.16
C GLY A 791 -20.95 17.50 10.64
N ILE A 792 -21.66 17.24 11.74
CA ILE A 792 -21.87 15.91 12.30
C ILE A 792 -22.97 15.18 11.51
N GLU A 793 -22.67 14.03 10.90
CA GLU A 793 -23.69 13.22 10.19
C GLU A 793 -24.55 12.45 11.21
N VAL A 794 -25.86 12.68 11.21
CA VAL A 794 -26.82 12.07 12.14
C VAL A 794 -27.59 10.95 11.44
N HIS A 795 -27.21 9.70 11.69
CA HIS A 795 -28.00 8.53 11.27
C HIS A 795 -29.11 8.27 12.28
N SER A 796 -30.28 7.85 11.82
CA SER A 796 -31.40 7.50 12.70
C SER A 796 -31.88 6.07 12.46
N VAL A 797 -32.28 5.39 13.54
CA VAL A 797 -32.78 4.01 13.52
C VAL A 797 -34.06 3.92 14.33
N GLY A 798 -35.16 3.57 13.68
CA GLY A 798 -36.42 3.23 14.35
C GLY A 798 -36.44 1.76 14.76
N PHE A 799 -36.85 1.48 15.99
CA PHE A 799 -36.92 0.12 16.50
C PHE A 799 -38.34 -0.28 16.96
N GLY A 800 -38.85 -1.39 16.45
CA GLY A 800 -40.17 -1.91 16.84
C GLY A 800 -41.35 -1.11 16.28
N SER A 801 -42.56 -1.61 16.52
CA SER A 801 -43.79 -1.04 15.93
C SER A 801 -44.25 0.28 16.55
N GLY A 802 -43.62 0.71 17.64
CA GLY A 802 -43.93 1.96 18.35
C GLY A 802 -43.12 3.16 17.85
N ALA A 803 -42.10 2.95 17.02
CA ALA A 803 -41.17 4.00 16.61
C ALA A 803 -41.85 5.02 15.70
N ASP A 804 -41.62 6.31 15.97
CA ASP A 804 -42.03 7.38 15.06
C ASP A 804 -41.09 7.44 13.85
N GLU A 805 -41.47 6.70 12.81
CA GLU A 805 -40.69 6.66 11.58
C GLU A 805 -40.58 8.02 10.87
N ASN A 806 -41.58 8.90 11.00
CA ASN A 806 -41.57 10.18 10.30
C ASN A 806 -40.60 11.13 10.98
N LEU A 807 -40.67 11.23 12.31
CA LEU A 807 -39.71 11.99 13.11
C LEU A 807 -38.28 11.55 12.83
N LEU A 808 -38.00 10.24 12.89
CA LEU A 808 -36.66 9.71 12.69
C LEU A 808 -36.16 9.92 11.25
N LYS A 809 -37.03 9.86 10.23
CA LYS A 809 -36.68 10.26 8.86
C LYS A 809 -36.27 11.72 8.82
N ASN A 810 -37.08 12.62 9.37
CA ASN A 810 -36.80 14.05 9.41
C ASN A 810 -35.47 14.36 10.14
N ILE A 811 -35.19 13.67 11.25
CA ILE A 811 -33.90 13.77 11.97
C ILE A 811 -32.73 13.44 11.04
N SER A 812 -32.77 12.29 10.36
CA SER A 812 -31.68 11.92 9.45
C SER A 812 -31.59 12.78 8.20
N GLU A 813 -32.72 13.27 7.68
CA GLU A 813 -32.75 14.16 6.52
C GLU A 813 -32.10 15.51 6.87
N CYS A 814 -32.41 16.07 8.04
CA CYS A 814 -31.76 17.31 8.49
C CYS A 814 -30.28 17.10 8.82
N GLY A 815 -29.94 15.99 9.47
CA GLY A 815 -28.57 15.64 9.84
C GLY A 815 -27.74 15.01 8.71
N ASN A 816 -28.24 15.01 7.47
CA ASN A 816 -27.62 14.44 6.27
C ASN A 816 -27.18 12.96 6.41
N GLY A 817 -27.88 12.18 7.23
CA GLY A 817 -27.59 10.77 7.51
C GLY A 817 -28.54 9.79 6.83
N LEU A 818 -28.51 8.55 7.32
CA LEU A 818 -29.39 7.47 6.86
C LEU A 818 -30.46 7.20 7.90
N TYR A 819 -31.69 7.04 7.43
CA TYR A 819 -32.78 6.44 8.19
C TYR A 819 -32.87 4.94 7.91
N ASN A 820 -32.99 4.13 8.97
CA ASN A 820 -33.36 2.73 8.88
C ASN A 820 -34.44 2.36 9.91
N HIS A 821 -35.13 1.25 9.69
CA HIS A 821 -36.14 0.72 10.60
C HIS A 821 -35.98 -0.78 10.77
N SER A 822 -36.18 -1.30 11.98
CA SER A 822 -36.15 -2.73 12.28
C SER A 822 -37.31 -3.19 13.15
N ASP A 823 -37.95 -4.28 12.71
CA ASP A 823 -38.65 -5.18 13.64
C ASP A 823 -37.62 -5.99 14.46
N VAL A 824 -38.02 -6.53 15.61
CA VAL A 824 -37.17 -7.29 16.55
C VAL A 824 -36.28 -8.33 15.83
N GLY A 825 -34.96 -8.28 16.04
CA GLY A 825 -33.97 -9.27 15.58
C GLY A 825 -33.11 -8.91 14.35
N ASN A 826 -33.29 -7.75 13.71
CA ASN A 826 -32.45 -7.28 12.60
C ASN A 826 -31.61 -6.03 12.91
N LEU A 827 -31.67 -5.51 14.15
CA LEU A 827 -31.06 -4.24 14.54
C LEU A 827 -29.52 -4.26 14.43
N GLU A 828 -28.88 -5.37 14.81
CA GLU A 828 -27.42 -5.57 14.69
C GLU A 828 -26.92 -5.41 13.25
N LYS A 829 -27.70 -5.89 12.26
CA LYS A 829 -27.33 -5.80 10.85
C LYS A 829 -27.40 -4.36 10.34
N ILE A 830 -28.40 -3.60 10.79
CA ILE A 830 -28.52 -2.17 10.45
C ILE A 830 -27.34 -1.40 11.03
N TYR A 831 -26.99 -1.63 12.30
CA TYR A 831 -25.83 -1.02 12.93
C TYR A 831 -24.53 -1.40 12.22
N GLN A 832 -24.39 -2.66 11.76
CA GLN A 832 -23.27 -3.06 10.92
C GLN A 832 -23.22 -2.31 9.58
N GLU A 833 -24.35 -2.11 8.91
CA GLU A 833 -24.42 -1.35 7.63
C GLU A 833 -24.07 0.13 7.83
N ILE A 834 -24.58 0.75 8.89
CA ILE A 834 -24.26 2.13 9.26
C ILE A 834 -22.77 2.27 9.62
N ALA A 835 -22.22 1.37 10.46
CA ALA A 835 -20.82 1.39 10.84
C ALA A 835 -19.88 1.28 9.63
N ASN A 836 -20.17 0.37 8.69
CA ASN A 836 -19.39 0.23 7.46
C ASN A 836 -19.49 1.47 6.56
N ARG A 837 -20.65 2.14 6.52
CA ARG A 837 -20.81 3.41 5.79
C ARG A 837 -19.96 4.51 6.43
N ILE A 838 -20.03 4.67 7.74
CA ILE A 838 -19.24 5.67 8.49
C ILE A 838 -17.76 5.46 8.19
N LEU A 839 -17.26 4.23 8.30
CA LEU A 839 -15.87 3.92 7.95
C LEU A 839 -15.55 4.20 6.48
N LYS A 840 -16.46 3.89 5.55
CA LYS A 840 -16.25 4.17 4.11
C LYS A 840 -16.20 5.68 3.80
N ALA A 841 -17.01 6.49 4.47
CA ALA A 841 -17.00 7.95 4.33
C ALA A 841 -15.68 8.59 4.82
N SER A 842 -14.80 7.77 5.38
CA SER A 842 -13.65 8.15 6.16
C SER A 842 -12.31 7.64 5.59
N TYR A 843 -12.15 7.31 4.29
CA TYR A 843 -10.88 6.84 3.65
C TYR A 843 -10.35 7.69 2.47
N PHE A 844 -9.00 7.88 2.36
CA PHE A 844 -8.36 8.75 1.36
C PHE A 844 -8.08 7.89 0.14
N GLU A 845 -8.78 8.13 -0.96
CA GLU A 845 -8.68 7.34 -2.18
C GLU A 845 -7.86 8.07 -3.27
N GLN A 846 -7.38 7.34 -4.27
CA GLN A 846 -6.62 7.90 -5.41
C GLN A 846 -7.45 8.84 -6.30
N THR A 847 -8.77 8.89 -6.10
CA THR A 847 -9.73 9.70 -6.84
C THR A 847 -9.68 11.18 -6.46
N VAL A 848 -9.99 12.04 -7.42
CA VAL A 848 -10.04 13.50 -7.23
C VAL A 848 -11.46 13.99 -7.44
N ASN A 849 -12.02 14.69 -6.44
CA ASN A 849 -13.29 15.40 -6.61
C ASN A 849 -13.01 16.88 -6.83
N ALA A 850 -13.18 17.36 -8.07
CA ALA A 850 -13.12 18.78 -8.40
C ALA A 850 -14.53 19.36 -8.55
N THR A 851 -14.80 20.47 -7.86
CA THR A 851 -15.93 21.36 -8.18
C THR A 851 -15.69 21.97 -9.56
N GLU A 852 -16.71 21.93 -10.43
CA GLU A 852 -16.65 22.18 -11.89
C GLU A 852 -15.61 23.24 -12.36
N GLY A 853 -14.90 22.93 -13.45
CA GLY A 853 -14.15 23.93 -14.24
C GLY A 853 -12.62 23.81 -14.29
N VAL A 854 -12.02 22.77 -13.70
CA VAL A 854 -10.55 22.55 -13.75
C VAL A 854 -10.18 21.82 -15.05
N LYS A 855 -9.56 22.52 -16.02
CA LYS A 855 -8.95 21.91 -17.21
C LYS A 855 -7.44 22.16 -17.20
N THR A 856 -6.66 21.09 -17.11
CA THR A 856 -5.20 21.09 -17.16
C THR A 856 -4.70 20.14 -18.25
N PHE A 857 -3.47 20.35 -18.72
CA PHE A 857 -2.87 19.52 -19.75
C PHE A 857 -1.49 19.05 -19.31
N LEU A 858 -1.30 17.74 -19.31
CA LEU A 858 0.00 17.10 -19.34
C LEU A 858 0.15 16.47 -20.71
N TYR A 859 1.18 16.82 -21.46
CA TYR A 859 1.37 16.28 -22.80
C TYR A 859 2.18 14.97 -22.74
N PRO A 860 1.87 13.98 -23.61
CA PRO A 860 2.44 12.64 -23.54
C PRO A 860 3.92 12.56 -23.95
N ASP A 861 4.48 13.65 -24.49
CA ASP A 861 5.92 13.79 -24.74
C ASP A 861 6.72 14.18 -23.49
N SER A 862 6.07 14.29 -22.32
CA SER A 862 6.71 14.40 -21.01
C SER A 862 7.44 13.10 -20.65
N TYR A 863 8.64 13.18 -20.07
CA TYR A 863 9.42 11.98 -19.74
C TYR A 863 10.40 12.15 -18.56
N ILE A 864 10.77 11.00 -17.99
CA ILE A 864 11.97 10.78 -17.19
C ILE A 864 12.94 9.94 -18.02
N LYS A 865 14.12 10.48 -18.30
CA LYS A 865 15.19 9.78 -19.03
C LYS A 865 16.32 9.47 -18.07
N PHE A 866 16.79 8.23 -18.09
CA PHE A 866 17.86 7.79 -17.19
C PHE A 866 18.82 6.83 -17.88
N ASN A 867 20.10 6.96 -17.52
CA ASN A 867 21.17 6.10 -18.02
C ASN A 867 21.54 5.06 -16.98
N TYR A 868 21.62 3.79 -17.42
CA TYR A 868 21.96 2.64 -16.58
C TYR A 868 22.87 1.67 -17.33
N THR A 869 23.52 0.76 -16.61
CA THR A 869 24.35 -0.30 -17.20
C THR A 869 23.51 -1.44 -17.76
N ILE A 870 23.49 -1.59 -19.08
CA ILE A 870 22.68 -2.60 -19.77
C ILE A 870 23.28 -4.01 -19.54
N PRO A 871 22.52 -4.99 -19.00
CA PRO A 871 22.94 -6.39 -18.99
C PRO A 871 23.11 -6.91 -20.42
N LYS A 872 24.09 -7.79 -20.68
CA LYS A 872 24.26 -8.37 -22.02
C LYS A 872 22.99 -9.13 -22.43
N ILE A 873 22.36 -8.67 -23.50
CA ILE A 873 21.28 -9.40 -24.17
C ILE A 873 21.87 -10.70 -24.72
N LYS A 874 21.29 -11.84 -24.31
CA LYS A 874 21.73 -13.18 -24.75
C LYS A 874 20.91 -13.59 -25.97
N SER A 875 21.55 -14.10 -27.02
CA SER A 875 20.84 -14.63 -28.19
C SER A 875 20.10 -15.93 -27.85
N GLY A 876 18.83 -16.05 -28.26
CA GLY A 876 18.01 -17.26 -28.07
C GLY A 876 16.53 -16.97 -28.31
N LEU A 877 15.68 -17.97 -28.06
CA LEU A 877 14.22 -17.83 -28.15
C LEU A 877 13.69 -17.14 -26.89
N TYR A 878 12.99 -16.02 -27.07
CA TYR A 878 12.27 -15.33 -26.01
C TYR A 878 10.82 -15.79 -25.98
N VAL A 879 10.35 -16.24 -24.81
CA VAL A 879 8.98 -16.71 -24.60
C VAL A 879 8.37 -15.93 -23.45
N THR A 880 7.36 -15.10 -23.73
CA THR A 880 6.64 -14.33 -22.71
C THR A 880 5.36 -15.03 -22.30
N VAL A 881 5.23 -15.32 -21.02
CA VAL A 881 4.09 -16.03 -20.42
C VAL A 881 3.31 -15.07 -19.51
N GLU A 882 1.98 -15.11 -19.60
CA GLU A 882 1.06 -14.41 -18.69
C GLU A 882 0.32 -15.43 -17.83
N ARG A 883 0.38 -15.29 -16.51
CA ARG A 883 -0.34 -16.13 -15.54
C ARG A 883 -1.23 -15.26 -14.66
N LEU A 884 -2.51 -15.61 -14.57
CA LEU A 884 -3.44 -15.00 -13.61
C LEU A 884 -3.10 -15.46 -12.19
N PHE A 885 -3.46 -14.65 -11.21
CA PHE A 885 -3.48 -15.06 -9.82
C PHE A 885 -4.58 -16.11 -9.60
N GLU A 886 -4.39 -16.97 -8.61
CA GLU A 886 -5.36 -18.00 -8.24
C GLU A 886 -6.54 -17.40 -7.45
N ASP A 887 -6.27 -16.35 -6.69
CA ASP A 887 -7.24 -15.58 -5.92
C ASP A 887 -6.87 -14.08 -5.92
N ASN A 888 -7.46 -13.30 -5.01
CA ASN A 888 -7.25 -11.85 -4.93
C ASN A 888 -5.91 -11.44 -4.29
N GLN A 889 -5.08 -12.39 -3.87
CA GLN A 889 -3.83 -12.16 -3.15
C GLN A 889 -2.65 -12.95 -3.72
N THR A 890 -2.87 -14.18 -4.21
CA THR A 890 -1.83 -15.16 -4.46
C THR A 890 -1.73 -15.52 -5.94
N GLY A 891 -0.52 -15.41 -6.50
CA GLY A 891 -0.19 -15.89 -7.83
C GLY A 891 1.03 -16.80 -7.79
N ASN A 892 1.20 -17.67 -8.79
CA ASN A 892 2.38 -18.52 -8.86
C ASN A 892 2.89 -18.74 -10.28
N PHE A 893 4.17 -19.08 -10.38
CA PHE A 893 4.82 -19.46 -11.63
C PHE A 893 6.07 -20.31 -11.38
N SER A 894 6.51 -21.05 -12.40
CA SER A 894 7.73 -21.86 -12.36
C SER A 894 8.62 -21.55 -13.56
N VAL A 895 9.93 -21.68 -13.37
CA VAL A 895 10.91 -21.60 -14.46
C VAL A 895 11.18 -23.04 -14.93
N PRO A 896 10.88 -23.40 -16.18
CA PRO A 896 11.14 -24.75 -16.69
C PRO A 896 12.64 -25.07 -16.74
N PHE A 897 12.98 -26.36 -16.66
CA PHE A 897 14.37 -26.80 -16.72
C PHE A 897 15.05 -26.40 -18.04
N GLY A 898 16.27 -25.87 -17.96
CA GLY A 898 17.05 -25.44 -19.12
C GLY A 898 16.69 -24.06 -19.68
N TYR A 899 15.74 -23.35 -19.07
CA TYR A 899 15.44 -21.95 -19.39
C TYR A 899 16.14 -20.98 -18.43
N ASP A 900 16.57 -19.84 -18.97
CA ASP A 900 16.94 -18.67 -18.17
C ASP A 900 15.76 -17.71 -18.09
N ILE A 901 15.49 -17.17 -16.92
CA ILE A 901 14.51 -16.08 -16.78
C ILE A 901 15.18 -14.75 -17.15
N VAL A 902 14.51 -13.98 -18.01
CA VAL A 902 14.97 -12.66 -18.50
C VAL A 902 14.36 -11.56 -17.65
N GLU A 903 13.06 -11.64 -17.41
CA GLU A 903 12.31 -10.68 -16.60
C GLU A 903 11.05 -11.33 -16.03
N ALA A 904 10.58 -10.78 -14.91
CA ALA A 904 9.27 -11.10 -14.35
C ALA A 904 8.67 -9.82 -13.75
N THR A 905 7.38 -9.65 -13.94
CA THR A 905 6.61 -8.47 -13.52
C THR A 905 5.32 -8.95 -12.86
N ALA A 906 5.06 -8.47 -11.65
CA ALA A 906 3.77 -8.60 -10.99
C ALA A 906 2.91 -7.38 -11.36
N ILE A 907 1.70 -7.65 -11.84
CA ILE A 907 0.73 -6.65 -12.27
C ILE A 907 -0.39 -6.57 -11.22
N SER A 908 -0.61 -5.38 -10.70
CA SER A 908 -1.56 -5.09 -9.64
C SER A 908 -2.74 -4.28 -10.15
N TYR A 909 -3.95 -4.83 -10.12
CA TYR A 909 -5.18 -4.04 -10.25
C TYR A 909 -5.64 -3.63 -8.85
N SER A 910 -5.08 -2.52 -8.38
CA SER A 910 -5.26 -1.97 -7.02
C SER A 910 -6.51 -1.08 -6.89
N GLY A 911 -7.12 -0.69 -8.01
CA GLY A 911 -8.32 0.14 -8.03
C GLY A 911 -8.04 1.56 -7.51
N PRO A 912 -8.86 2.11 -6.59
CA PRO A 912 -8.61 3.43 -6.01
C PRO A 912 -7.63 3.39 -4.82
N ARG A 913 -6.97 2.23 -4.60
CA ARG A 913 -6.01 1.95 -3.52
C ARG A 913 -4.62 1.80 -4.10
N TRP A 914 -3.59 1.80 -3.25
CA TRP A 914 -2.22 1.57 -3.68
C TRP A 914 -1.83 0.10 -3.58
N THR A 915 -0.96 -0.35 -4.49
CA THR A 915 -0.19 -1.57 -4.33
C THR A 915 0.80 -1.41 -3.17
N SER A 916 0.48 -2.07 -2.06
CA SER A 916 1.11 -1.81 -0.77
C SER A 916 2.33 -2.70 -0.56
N LEU A 917 2.21 -4.01 -0.81
CA LEU A 917 3.22 -4.99 -0.43
C LEU A 917 3.25 -6.16 -1.42
N LEU A 918 4.45 -6.56 -1.86
CA LEU A 918 4.68 -7.80 -2.59
C LEU A 918 5.76 -8.66 -1.93
N ARG A 919 5.46 -9.95 -1.82
CA ARG A 919 6.36 -10.97 -1.28
C ARG A 919 6.48 -12.13 -2.23
N ILE A 920 7.65 -12.77 -2.23
CA ILE A 920 7.89 -14.05 -2.90
C ILE A 920 8.23 -15.11 -1.85
N ASN A 921 7.48 -16.22 -1.84
CA ASN A 921 7.68 -17.33 -0.93
C ASN A 921 8.23 -18.54 -1.71
N ASN A 922 9.51 -18.82 -1.48
CA ASN A 922 10.27 -19.92 -2.10
C ASN A 922 10.80 -20.94 -1.07
N SER A 923 10.72 -20.66 0.24
CA SER A 923 10.84 -21.54 1.43
C SER A 923 11.45 -20.82 2.66
N VAL A 924 11.04 -21.26 3.85
CA VAL A 924 11.38 -20.85 5.24
C VAL A 924 11.17 -19.38 5.63
N ASP A 925 11.48 -18.40 4.79
CA ASP A 925 11.24 -16.98 5.05
C ASP A 925 10.60 -16.28 3.83
N ASP A 926 9.48 -15.57 4.06
CA ASP A 926 8.84 -14.72 3.04
C ASP A 926 9.77 -13.55 2.68
N ALA A 927 10.27 -13.52 1.44
CA ALA A 927 11.09 -12.40 0.97
C ALA A 927 10.19 -11.25 0.47
N VAL A 928 10.15 -10.14 1.21
CA VAL A 928 9.52 -8.90 0.76
C VAL A 928 10.45 -8.24 -0.27
N PHE A 929 9.99 -8.09 -1.51
CA PHE A 929 10.77 -7.44 -2.57
C PHE A 929 10.21 -6.07 -2.98
N TYR A 930 8.99 -5.75 -2.57
CA TYR A 930 8.41 -4.43 -2.72
C TYR A 930 7.52 -4.10 -1.54
N ASN A 931 7.73 -2.92 -0.94
CA ASN A 931 6.88 -2.35 0.08
C ASN A 931 6.79 -0.84 -0.15
N LEU A 932 5.60 -0.33 -0.45
CA LEU A 932 5.40 1.10 -0.75
C LEU A 932 5.82 1.98 0.45
N SER A 933 5.63 1.45 1.67
CA SER A 933 5.96 2.15 2.91
C SER A 933 7.44 2.34 3.17
N ASP A 934 8.32 1.64 2.43
CA ASP A 934 9.76 1.87 2.49
C ASP A 934 10.13 3.26 1.95
N TYR A 935 9.27 3.86 1.11
CA TYR A 935 9.43 5.24 0.64
C TYR A 935 8.80 6.25 1.61
N LYS A 936 7.52 6.08 1.92
CA LYS A 936 6.77 6.92 2.86
C LYS A 936 5.48 6.21 3.32
N LYS A 937 5.07 6.43 4.57
CA LYS A 937 3.82 5.84 5.12
C LYS A 937 2.54 6.49 4.57
N GLU A 938 2.65 7.74 4.12
CA GLU A 938 1.56 8.54 3.58
C GLU A 938 1.43 8.30 2.07
N TYR A 939 0.61 7.33 1.67
CA TYR A 939 0.53 6.82 0.30
C TYR A 939 0.06 7.86 -0.72
N ILE A 940 -0.80 8.81 -0.33
CA ILE A 940 -1.29 9.88 -1.22
C ILE A 940 -0.17 10.75 -1.83
N LYS A 941 0.97 10.87 -1.13
CA LYS A 941 2.16 11.61 -1.61
C LYS A 941 3.08 10.77 -2.50
N LEU A 942 2.77 9.49 -2.66
CA LEU A 942 3.51 8.52 -3.47
C LEU A 942 2.70 8.13 -4.71
N GLY A 943 3.39 7.59 -5.71
CA GLY A 943 2.76 6.91 -6.82
C GLY A 943 2.20 5.55 -6.43
N ASP A 944 1.37 4.99 -7.31
CA ASP A 944 0.87 3.63 -7.19
C ASP A 944 1.56 2.71 -8.21
N PRO A 945 2.45 1.81 -7.77
CA PRO A 945 3.16 0.91 -8.65
C PRO A 945 2.23 -0.17 -9.19
N TYR A 946 1.72 0.02 -10.39
CA TYR A 946 0.92 -0.96 -11.09
C TYR A 946 1.71 -2.17 -11.59
N ALA A 947 2.90 -1.93 -12.15
CA ALA A 947 3.77 -2.96 -12.73
C ALA A 947 5.09 -3.04 -11.97
N ILE A 948 5.22 -4.03 -11.09
CA ILE A 948 6.37 -4.20 -10.20
C ILE A 948 7.28 -5.30 -10.75
N LYS A 949 8.53 -4.96 -11.07
CA LYS A 949 9.53 -5.95 -11.46
C LYS A 949 9.95 -6.81 -10.27
N ILE A 950 9.93 -8.12 -10.47
CA ILE A 950 10.38 -9.11 -9.50
C ILE A 950 11.90 -9.29 -9.67
N PRO A 951 12.72 -9.10 -8.63
CA PRO A 951 14.17 -9.31 -8.72
C PRO A 951 14.51 -10.75 -9.13
N LEU A 952 15.34 -10.89 -10.17
CA LEU A 952 15.65 -12.19 -10.77
C LEU A 952 16.42 -13.14 -9.83
N ASP A 953 17.16 -12.58 -8.88
CA ASP A 953 17.93 -13.30 -7.86
C ASP A 953 17.05 -13.94 -6.79
N LEU A 954 15.82 -13.46 -6.62
CA LEU A 954 14.83 -14.04 -5.70
C LEU A 954 14.06 -15.21 -6.33
N ILE A 955 14.07 -15.36 -7.66
CA ILE A 955 13.29 -16.37 -8.37
C ILE A 955 14.00 -17.72 -8.34
N ASN A 956 13.35 -18.73 -7.78
CA ASN A 956 13.85 -20.09 -7.75
C ASN A 956 13.65 -20.77 -9.11
N LYS A 957 14.74 -21.30 -9.69
CA LYS A 957 14.74 -22.00 -10.99
C LYS A 957 14.33 -23.47 -10.90
N THR A 958 14.16 -24.01 -9.70
CA THR A 958 13.96 -25.45 -9.46
C THR A 958 12.67 -25.78 -8.72
N SER A 959 11.95 -24.77 -8.22
CA SER A 959 10.69 -24.93 -7.49
C SER A 959 9.63 -23.94 -7.96
N LEU A 960 8.40 -24.15 -7.51
CA LEU A 960 7.32 -23.18 -7.66
C LEU A 960 7.69 -21.87 -6.95
N ASN A 961 7.36 -20.74 -7.57
CA ASN A 961 7.47 -19.41 -6.99
C ASN A 961 6.08 -18.89 -6.68
N ILE A 962 5.83 -18.52 -5.43
CA ILE A 962 4.53 -18.01 -4.97
C ILE A 962 4.67 -16.52 -4.67
N ILE A 963 3.85 -15.69 -5.31
CA ILE A 963 3.77 -14.25 -5.11
C ILE A 963 2.52 -13.92 -4.30
N ASN A 964 2.71 -13.17 -3.22
CA ASN A 964 1.62 -12.59 -2.44
C ASN A 964 1.60 -11.09 -2.66
N LEU A 965 0.44 -10.54 -3.03
CA LEU A 965 0.24 -9.12 -3.32
C LEU A 965 -0.89 -8.57 -2.45
N LEU A 966 -0.59 -7.50 -1.72
CA LEU A 966 -1.56 -6.74 -0.94
C LEU A 966 -1.69 -5.31 -1.48
N THR A 967 -2.92 -4.81 -1.47
CA THR A 967 -3.24 -3.41 -1.73
C THR A 967 -3.47 -2.68 -0.40
N GLY A 968 -3.65 -1.38 -0.41
CA GLY A 968 -4.01 -0.63 0.79
C GLY A 968 -4.20 0.85 0.52
N VAL A 969 -5.02 1.50 1.35
CA VAL A 969 -5.19 2.97 1.35
C VAL A 969 -4.18 3.66 2.26
N SER A 970 -3.54 2.90 3.15
CA SER A 970 -2.43 3.35 4.01
C SER A 970 -1.50 2.19 4.37
N HIS A 971 -0.36 2.48 5.02
CA HIS A 971 0.53 1.44 5.52
C HIS A 971 -0.14 0.48 6.54
N SER A 972 -1.07 1.00 7.35
CA SER A 972 -1.75 0.24 8.41
C SER A 972 -3.05 -0.43 7.95
N ASN A 973 -3.62 -0.03 6.80
CA ASN A 973 -4.82 -0.62 6.22
C ASN A 973 -4.49 -1.38 4.92
N GLN A 974 -3.97 -2.60 5.08
CA GLN A 974 -3.70 -3.49 3.97
C GLN A 974 -4.91 -4.37 3.67
N THR A 975 -5.29 -4.43 2.41
CA THR A 975 -6.40 -5.22 1.89
C THR A 975 -5.92 -6.18 0.81
N VAL A 976 -6.73 -7.17 0.48
CA VAL A 976 -6.50 -8.02 -0.70
C VAL A 976 -6.65 -7.21 -1.99
N GLY A 977 -5.97 -7.65 -3.05
CA GLY A 977 -6.02 -7.03 -4.36
C GLY A 977 -7.18 -7.55 -5.21
N SER A 978 -6.86 -7.93 -6.46
CA SER A 978 -7.83 -8.41 -7.43
C SER A 978 -7.47 -9.80 -7.93
N VAL A 979 -8.48 -10.62 -8.22
CA VAL A 979 -8.33 -11.88 -8.97
C VAL A 979 -7.79 -11.66 -10.39
N SER A 980 -7.84 -10.42 -10.88
CA SER A 980 -7.29 -10.04 -12.19
C SER A 980 -5.79 -9.74 -12.14
N ASN A 981 -5.18 -9.74 -10.96
CA ASN A 981 -3.73 -9.61 -10.80
C ASN A 981 -3.00 -10.70 -11.62
N LYS A 982 -1.79 -10.38 -12.08
CA LYS A 982 -1.03 -11.25 -12.98
C LYS A 982 0.46 -11.28 -12.72
N ILE A 983 1.08 -12.36 -13.15
CA ILE A 983 2.51 -12.49 -13.30
C ILE A 983 2.81 -12.60 -14.79
N ILE A 984 3.62 -11.67 -15.30
CA ILE A 984 4.09 -11.67 -16.68
C ILE A 984 5.60 -11.86 -16.66
N TYR A 985 6.09 -12.94 -17.25
CA TYR A 985 7.52 -13.26 -17.22
C TYR A 985 8.00 -13.76 -18.57
N THR A 986 9.26 -13.43 -18.89
CA THR A 986 9.89 -13.80 -20.14
C THR A 986 11.04 -14.76 -19.87
N LEU A 987 11.01 -15.89 -20.56
CA LEU A 987 12.03 -16.92 -20.53
C LEU A 987 12.89 -16.84 -21.78
N LEU A 988 14.16 -17.23 -21.65
CA LEU A 988 15.12 -17.36 -22.72
C LEU A 988 15.68 -18.77 -22.75
N LYS A 989 15.70 -19.37 -23.93
CA LYS A 989 16.45 -20.61 -24.17
C LYS A 989 17.38 -20.46 -25.36
N GLY A 990 18.66 -20.74 -25.12
CA GLY A 990 19.64 -20.89 -26.19
C GLY A 990 19.45 -22.24 -26.86
N MET A 991 18.60 -22.32 -27.89
CA MET A 991 18.31 -23.59 -28.56
C MET A 991 19.06 -23.69 -29.87
N ILE A 992 20.15 -24.44 -29.84
CA ILE A 992 20.80 -24.91 -31.06
C ILE A 992 20.84 -26.43 -30.97
N SER A 993 20.05 -27.08 -31.80
CA SER A 993 20.03 -28.53 -31.95
C SER A 993 20.90 -28.94 -33.13
N TYR A 994 21.64 -30.03 -32.95
CA TYR A 994 22.49 -30.61 -33.98
C TYR A 994 22.02 -32.04 -34.26
N SER A 995 22.00 -32.41 -35.54
CA SER A 995 21.87 -33.81 -35.94
C SER A 995 23.18 -34.55 -35.70
N SER A 996 23.09 -35.87 -35.72
CA SER A 996 24.26 -36.71 -35.95
C SER A 996 24.76 -36.49 -37.39
N ILE A 997 25.91 -37.06 -37.77
CA ILE A 997 26.33 -37.03 -39.18
C ILE A 997 25.45 -38.01 -39.95
N SER A 998 24.65 -37.51 -40.88
CA SER A 998 23.66 -38.30 -41.63
C SER A 998 23.94 -38.32 -43.13
N ALA A 999 23.32 -39.26 -43.85
CA ALA A 999 23.64 -39.54 -45.25
C ALA A 999 23.11 -38.48 -46.23
N TYR A 1000 22.07 -37.75 -45.84
CA TYR A 1000 21.46 -36.68 -46.63
C TYR A 1000 20.89 -35.58 -45.70
N ALA A 1001 20.56 -34.44 -46.30
CA ALA A 1001 20.03 -33.25 -45.62
C ALA A 1001 18.95 -32.62 -46.51
N GLU A 1002 17.85 -33.33 -46.72
CA GLU A 1002 16.80 -32.93 -47.66
C GLU A 1002 15.64 -32.18 -46.97
N GLY A 1003 15.33 -32.51 -45.71
CA GLY A 1003 14.21 -31.91 -44.97
C GLY A 1003 12.83 -32.49 -45.31
N CYS A 1004 11.76 -31.82 -44.88
CA CYS A 1004 10.34 -32.21 -45.05
C CYS A 1004 9.35 -31.07 -44.75
N GLU A 1005 8.07 -31.30 -45.02
CA GLU A 1005 6.97 -30.45 -44.55
C GLU A 1005 6.50 -30.93 -43.16
N TRP A 1006 6.73 -30.10 -42.12
CA TRP A 1006 6.40 -30.39 -40.73
C TRP A 1006 4.98 -29.97 -40.37
N PHE A 1007 4.24 -30.87 -39.72
CA PHE A 1007 2.95 -30.62 -39.09
C PHE A 1007 3.14 -30.61 -37.57
N ILE A 1008 2.99 -29.44 -36.94
CA ILE A 1008 3.30 -29.20 -35.53
C ILE A 1008 2.05 -28.78 -34.78
N GLN A 1009 1.78 -29.41 -33.64
CA GLN A 1009 0.72 -29.01 -32.71
C GLN A 1009 1.30 -28.21 -31.54
N PHE A 1010 0.61 -27.15 -31.13
CA PHE A 1010 0.96 -26.32 -29.96
C PHE A 1010 0.04 -26.60 -28.77
N GLU A 1011 0.46 -26.16 -27.58
CA GLU A 1011 -0.26 -26.31 -26.30
C GLU A 1011 -1.67 -25.72 -26.27
N ASP A 1012 -1.94 -24.68 -27.06
CA ASP A 1012 -3.29 -24.11 -27.15
C ASP A 1012 -4.18 -24.81 -28.20
N ASP A 1013 -3.81 -26.04 -28.55
CA ASP A 1013 -4.44 -26.90 -29.55
C ASP A 1013 -4.47 -26.33 -30.97
N THR A 1014 -3.71 -25.26 -31.23
CA THR A 1014 -3.52 -24.77 -32.61
C THR A 1014 -2.46 -25.59 -33.33
N ASN A 1015 -2.59 -25.71 -34.66
CA ASN A 1015 -1.67 -26.44 -35.51
C ASN A 1015 -1.01 -25.49 -36.51
N THR A 1016 0.22 -25.80 -36.91
CA THR A 1016 0.92 -25.13 -38.02
C THR A 1016 1.55 -26.14 -38.98
N THR A 1017 1.74 -25.71 -40.22
CA THR A 1017 2.42 -26.47 -41.26
C THR A 1017 3.56 -25.64 -41.82
N MET A 1018 4.77 -26.19 -41.87
CA MET A 1018 5.97 -25.47 -42.32
C MET A 1018 6.89 -26.32 -43.18
N LYS A 1019 7.44 -25.71 -44.23
CA LYS A 1019 8.43 -26.33 -45.10
C LYS A 1019 9.82 -26.12 -44.55
N VAL A 1020 10.56 -27.20 -44.32
CA VAL A 1020 11.87 -27.14 -43.69
C VAL A 1020 12.87 -27.97 -44.50
N PRO A 1021 13.81 -27.34 -45.24
CA PRO A 1021 14.02 -25.90 -45.38
C PRO A 1021 12.90 -25.18 -46.16
N TYR A 1022 12.84 -23.84 -46.12
CA TYR A 1022 11.72 -23.07 -46.70
C TYR A 1022 11.51 -23.31 -48.22
N ASP A 1023 12.58 -23.69 -48.92
CA ASP A 1023 12.60 -24.01 -50.35
C ASP A 1023 12.32 -25.49 -50.65
N TYR A 1024 11.94 -26.28 -49.64
CA TYR A 1024 11.59 -27.68 -49.80
C TYR A 1024 10.44 -27.86 -50.81
N SER A 1025 10.70 -28.66 -51.84
CA SER A 1025 9.82 -28.83 -52.99
C SER A 1025 9.41 -30.29 -53.27
N LYS A 1026 9.71 -31.21 -52.35
CA LYS A 1026 9.39 -32.65 -52.47
C LYS A 1026 8.12 -32.99 -51.67
N GLU A 1027 7.73 -34.27 -51.63
CA GLU A 1027 6.46 -34.76 -51.04
C GLU A 1027 6.65 -35.58 -49.73
N LYS A 1028 7.69 -35.34 -48.91
CA LYS A 1028 7.80 -35.99 -47.59
C LYS A 1028 7.20 -35.10 -46.50
N ASP A 1029 6.38 -35.72 -45.66
CA ASP A 1029 5.76 -35.13 -44.48
C ASP A 1029 6.46 -35.58 -43.20
N CYS A 1030 6.57 -34.67 -42.22
CA CYS A 1030 7.04 -34.93 -40.87
C CYS A 1030 5.99 -34.48 -39.85
N TYR A 1031 5.91 -35.14 -38.71
CA TYR A 1031 4.88 -34.87 -37.71
C TYR A 1031 5.50 -34.70 -36.32
N TYR A 1032 5.02 -33.68 -35.61
CA TYR A 1032 5.24 -33.49 -34.17
C TYR A 1032 3.93 -33.03 -33.54
N ASN A 1033 3.10 -33.99 -33.14
CA ASN A 1033 1.82 -33.76 -32.48
C ASN A 1033 1.51 -34.89 -31.50
N GLU A 1034 0.49 -34.69 -30.65
CA GLU A 1034 0.08 -35.62 -29.58
C GLU A 1034 -0.24 -37.04 -30.11
N THR A 1035 -0.62 -37.16 -31.38
CA THR A 1035 -1.02 -38.44 -32.00
C THR A 1035 0.08 -39.11 -32.83
N SER A 1036 1.08 -38.37 -33.30
CA SER A 1036 2.09 -38.85 -34.23
C SER A 1036 3.36 -38.01 -34.21
N ILE A 1037 4.49 -38.66 -33.94
CA ILE A 1037 5.84 -38.12 -34.08
C ILE A 1037 6.56 -38.94 -35.16
N MET A 1038 6.92 -38.32 -36.28
CA MET A 1038 7.51 -39.01 -37.45
C MET A 1038 8.52 -38.13 -38.18
N TYR A 1039 9.73 -38.67 -38.36
CA TYR A 1039 10.84 -38.07 -39.11
C TYR A 1039 11.85 -39.16 -39.55
N ASP A 1040 12.79 -38.82 -40.44
CA ASP A 1040 13.87 -39.69 -40.91
C ASP A 1040 15.17 -39.39 -40.16
N GLU A 1041 15.62 -40.30 -39.29
CA GLU A 1041 16.87 -40.17 -38.52
C GLU A 1041 18.14 -40.09 -39.41
N ASN A 1042 18.05 -40.53 -40.67
CA ASN A 1042 19.16 -40.47 -41.62
C ASN A 1042 19.17 -39.17 -42.45
N ASP A 1043 18.20 -38.28 -42.22
CA ASP A 1043 18.18 -36.92 -42.75
C ASP A 1043 18.63 -35.92 -41.68
N ALA A 1044 19.78 -35.31 -41.90
CA ALA A 1044 20.42 -34.40 -40.96
C ALA A 1044 19.55 -33.17 -40.64
N ILE A 1045 18.72 -32.70 -41.59
CA ILE A 1045 17.80 -31.58 -41.33
C ILE A 1045 16.63 -32.05 -40.48
N GLN A 1046 16.01 -33.18 -40.81
CA GLN A 1046 14.86 -33.69 -40.07
C GLN A 1046 15.21 -34.05 -38.62
N GLU A 1047 16.35 -34.73 -38.39
CA GLU A 1047 16.81 -35.07 -37.04
C GLU A 1047 17.12 -33.81 -36.21
N ALA A 1048 17.72 -32.79 -36.81
CA ALA A 1048 18.01 -31.53 -36.12
C ALA A 1048 16.72 -30.80 -35.72
N VAL A 1049 15.70 -30.78 -36.60
CA VAL A 1049 14.40 -30.16 -36.33
C VAL A 1049 13.64 -30.96 -35.27
N PHE A 1050 13.60 -32.29 -35.37
CA PHE A 1050 12.99 -33.15 -34.36
C PHE A 1050 13.55 -32.85 -32.96
N LYS A 1051 14.88 -32.86 -32.80
CA LYS A 1051 15.53 -32.55 -31.51
C LYS A 1051 15.25 -31.14 -31.00
N LEU A 1052 15.01 -30.19 -31.90
CA LEU A 1052 14.59 -28.85 -31.52
C LEU A 1052 13.14 -28.83 -31.02
N LEU A 1053 12.22 -29.51 -31.70
CA LEU A 1053 10.81 -29.62 -31.30
C LEU A 1053 10.65 -30.39 -29.99
N GLU A 1054 11.39 -31.50 -29.83
CA GLU A 1054 11.48 -32.25 -28.57
C GLU A 1054 11.97 -31.37 -27.42
N SER A 1055 12.87 -30.43 -27.69
CA SER A 1055 13.32 -29.48 -26.67
C SER A 1055 12.30 -28.36 -26.38
N LEU A 1056 11.30 -28.16 -27.24
CA LEU A 1056 10.23 -27.16 -27.09
C LEU A 1056 8.94 -27.71 -26.48
N ASP A 1057 8.90 -29.01 -26.25
CA ASP A 1057 7.81 -29.77 -25.64
C ASP A 1057 8.23 -30.14 -24.19
N PHE A 1058 7.70 -29.39 -23.22
CA PHE A 1058 8.25 -29.29 -21.87
C PHE A 1058 7.80 -30.45 -20.99
N ASP A 1059 6.62 -30.98 -21.24
CA ASP A 1059 6.01 -32.10 -20.54
C ASP A 1059 5.98 -33.39 -21.39
N SER A 1060 6.53 -33.33 -22.60
CA SER A 1060 6.66 -34.46 -23.51
C SER A 1060 5.31 -35.06 -23.90
N ASP A 1061 4.30 -34.20 -24.04
CA ASP A 1061 2.94 -34.58 -24.43
C ASP A 1061 2.77 -34.61 -25.96
N GLY A 1062 3.80 -34.23 -26.72
CA GLY A 1062 3.78 -34.15 -28.18
C GLY A 1062 3.29 -32.80 -28.70
N LYS A 1063 3.06 -31.81 -27.82
CA LYS A 1063 2.70 -30.43 -28.17
C LYS A 1063 3.84 -29.49 -27.83
N VAL A 1064 4.04 -28.51 -28.70
CA VAL A 1064 5.10 -27.51 -28.52
C VAL A 1064 4.56 -26.35 -27.68
N ASN A 1065 5.23 -26.02 -26.57
CA ASN A 1065 4.76 -24.99 -25.63
C ASN A 1065 4.94 -23.55 -26.15
N SER A 1066 5.72 -23.34 -27.21
CA SER A 1066 6.01 -22.02 -27.76
C SER A 1066 5.59 -21.95 -29.23
N LYS A 1067 4.73 -20.99 -29.58
CA LYS A 1067 4.39 -20.73 -30.98
C LYS A 1067 5.54 -20.08 -31.72
N PHE A 1068 5.81 -20.56 -32.92
CA PHE A 1068 6.76 -19.95 -33.86
C PHE A 1068 6.32 -20.24 -35.29
N THR A 1069 6.86 -19.47 -36.23
CA THR A 1069 6.59 -19.57 -37.68
C THR A 1069 7.78 -20.16 -38.42
N ASP A 1070 7.60 -20.50 -39.69
CA ASP A 1070 8.69 -20.93 -40.58
C ASP A 1070 9.82 -19.88 -40.70
N GLN A 1071 9.51 -18.59 -40.52
CA GLN A 1071 10.49 -17.50 -40.51
C GLN A 1071 11.38 -17.48 -39.26
N ASP A 1072 10.92 -18.08 -38.16
CA ASP A 1072 11.67 -18.15 -36.91
C ASP A 1072 12.64 -19.35 -36.89
N LEU A 1073 12.39 -20.36 -37.73
CA LEU A 1073 13.17 -21.58 -37.81
C LEU A 1073 14.34 -21.45 -38.78
N VAL A 1074 15.55 -21.33 -38.24
CA VAL A 1074 16.78 -21.27 -39.03
C VAL A 1074 17.45 -22.63 -39.10
N ILE A 1075 17.57 -23.13 -40.33
CA ILE A 1075 18.26 -24.37 -40.64
C ILE A 1075 19.58 -24.05 -41.34
N GLY A 1076 20.64 -24.66 -40.84
CA GLY A 1076 21.90 -24.77 -41.56
C GLY A 1076 22.28 -26.24 -41.68
N TYR A 1077 23.03 -26.59 -42.70
CA TYR A 1077 23.75 -27.84 -42.72
C TYR A 1077 25.18 -27.58 -43.16
N SER A 1078 26.11 -28.36 -42.62
CA SER A 1078 27.49 -28.37 -43.05
C SER A 1078 27.76 -29.66 -43.80
N GLU A 1079 28.29 -29.52 -45.01
CA GLU A 1079 28.83 -30.64 -45.78
C GLU A 1079 30.17 -31.05 -45.17
N VAL A 1080 30.24 -32.28 -44.67
CA VAL A 1080 31.47 -32.87 -44.16
C VAL A 1080 32.06 -33.72 -45.26
N ILE A 1081 32.99 -33.14 -46.01
CA ILE A 1081 33.73 -33.80 -47.10
C ILE A 1081 34.96 -34.50 -46.52
N GLY A 1082 35.23 -35.72 -46.98
CA GLY A 1082 36.41 -36.47 -46.56
C GLY A 1082 36.22 -37.24 -45.26
N ILE A 1083 34.98 -37.61 -44.91
CA ILE A 1083 34.71 -38.60 -43.85
C ILE A 1083 35.41 -39.90 -44.27
N PRO A 1084 36.49 -40.34 -43.61
CA PRO A 1084 37.36 -41.34 -44.21
C PRO A 1084 36.82 -42.79 -44.12
N PHE A 1085 35.63 -43.03 -43.57
CA PHE A 1085 35.33 -44.32 -42.97
C PHE A 1085 33.86 -44.72 -43.06
N GLY A 1086 33.58 -45.89 -43.67
CA GLY A 1086 32.24 -46.44 -43.84
C GLY A 1086 31.83 -47.48 -42.79
N TYR A 1087 32.72 -47.81 -41.83
CA TYR A 1087 32.44 -48.82 -40.82
C TYR A 1087 32.69 -48.27 -39.41
N SER A 1088 31.67 -48.41 -38.56
CA SER A 1088 31.81 -48.46 -37.11
C SER A 1088 31.85 -49.91 -36.67
N VAL A 1089 32.77 -50.26 -35.79
CA VAL A 1089 32.87 -51.59 -35.20
C VAL A 1089 32.55 -51.47 -33.71
N ASP A 1090 31.51 -52.19 -33.30
CA ASP A 1090 31.16 -52.33 -31.88
C ASP A 1090 32.09 -53.36 -31.23
N MET A 1091 32.97 -52.90 -30.33
CA MET A 1091 33.88 -53.77 -29.58
C MET A 1091 33.39 -53.93 -28.15
N GLU A 1092 33.35 -55.16 -27.69
CA GLU A 1092 32.92 -55.49 -26.34
C GLU A 1092 33.94 -56.38 -25.64
N VAL A 1093 34.16 -56.13 -24.36
CA VAL A 1093 34.77 -57.10 -23.47
C VAL A 1093 33.69 -57.56 -22.51
N ARG A 1094 33.50 -58.87 -22.43
CA ARG A 1094 32.55 -59.46 -21.49
C ARG A 1094 33.28 -60.34 -20.50
N SER A 1095 32.91 -60.23 -19.23
CA SER A 1095 33.29 -61.19 -18.19
C SER A 1095 32.05 -61.93 -17.70
N TRP A 1096 32.20 -63.23 -17.40
CA TRP A 1096 31.10 -64.05 -16.92
C TRP A 1096 31.57 -65.16 -15.97
N SER A 1097 30.73 -65.48 -14.97
CA SER A 1097 30.95 -66.55 -13.99
C SER A 1097 29.85 -67.61 -14.05
#